data_AF-A0A5N5JXD2-F1
#
_entry.id   AF-A0A5N5JXD2-F1
#
_cell.length_a   1.000
_cell.length_b   1.000
_cell.length_c   1.000
_cell.angle_alpha   90.00
_cell.angle_beta   90.00
_cell.angle_gamma   90.00
#
_symmetry.space_group_name_H-M   'P 1'
#
loop_
_entity.id
_entity.type
_entity.pdbx_description
1 polymer ?
#
loop_
_entity_poly.entity_id
_entity_poly.type
_entity_poly.pdbx_seq_one_letter_code
_entity_poly.pdbx_strand_id
1 'polypeptide(L)'
;MDILIFSSVFFTACHWNPTRDSCKVYCPMEVKMFLPKTKAVTSEIPLDVLMKHAVDEALKSDNGHLDLFLRFLHGMSLESNQRLLQGLLPHIKSSSESVEKIKLNLKRGQKRNINPERWLNLSHCLIEMKDDTLQQEIQTYLKSKKKSKKLTLAQCSAMANMFQVSEEVMDELDLKKYNTTEEGRRRLIPALRNCKKAILADCNLTEKSCENIVSALQSAKSPLRELDLSNNDLQDAGLKLLYEGLKSVTCKLEILSLSNCKLTTLSCEDVASALLSRNSSLRKLDLSYNDLQRGINQLFNGLNCKLDTLRISDCKLTAESCKYIAKALAKSPLRELDLSCNDLRDTGMKLLSDGLRSSYCNLNILNLSDCKLTEQSCTDISYVLQKADSSLRELDLSDNDLLDSGVKVLSAGLMSSECVLKILRLSGCCLTAKSCSSLILALDSNSTHLTELDFSYNHLGPSGLMKRNSVYKLKTITVDHCGELRIAPGLKKYAWKLTVDPNTANTRLSLTASNTRMLLLAEDQPCQDHRQRFQYATQALCKESLSGRCYWEVEWYGGASIAVAYKSISKKGRRNDCVFGRSKKSWSLELSKDDKYCLVVHNNKSMDRPYPQSNRVGVYVDCLAGILSFYTISSDTRTLMHIHTFRTTFIEPLFAGFGLKDADASISLIHSRN
;
A
#
# COMPACT_ATOMS: atom_id res chain seq x y z
N MET A 1 20.25 -0.70 -34.72
CA MET A 1 20.99 -1.46 -35.76
C MET A 1 20.10 -2.47 -36.48
N ASP A 2 18.95 -2.88 -35.92
CA ASP A 2 18.15 -3.98 -36.51
C ASP A 2 17.19 -3.60 -37.66
N ILE A 3 16.87 -2.32 -37.86
CA ILE A 3 16.05 -1.86 -39.00
C ILE A 3 16.83 -1.91 -40.32
N LEU A 4 18.15 -1.69 -40.29
CA LEU A 4 19.00 -1.85 -41.48
C LEU A 4 19.18 -3.33 -41.84
N ILE A 5 19.10 -4.23 -40.87
CA ILE A 5 19.17 -5.68 -41.14
C ILE A 5 17.87 -6.14 -41.78
N PHE A 6 16.71 -5.72 -41.27
CA PHE A 6 15.42 -6.03 -41.92
C PHE A 6 15.25 -5.31 -43.26
N SER A 7 15.68 -4.04 -43.38
CA SER A 7 15.71 -3.35 -44.68
C SER A 7 16.66 -4.04 -45.63
N SER A 8 17.82 -4.52 -45.17
CA SER A 8 18.73 -5.30 -46.01
C SER A 8 18.13 -6.65 -46.36
N VAL A 9 17.49 -7.41 -45.47
CA VAL A 9 16.91 -8.73 -45.80
C VAL A 9 15.72 -8.56 -46.76
N PHE A 10 14.88 -7.54 -46.54
CA PHE A 10 13.73 -7.24 -47.40
C PHE A 10 14.16 -6.66 -48.77
N PHE A 11 15.20 -5.80 -48.81
CA PHE A 11 15.78 -5.33 -50.07
C PHE A 11 16.66 -6.37 -50.76
N THR A 12 17.37 -7.24 -50.04
CA THR A 12 18.25 -8.28 -50.61
C THR A 12 17.42 -9.40 -51.22
N ALA A 13 16.29 -9.77 -50.60
CA ALA A 13 15.27 -10.61 -51.23
C ALA A 13 14.71 -9.98 -52.53
N CYS A 14 14.74 -8.66 -52.64
CA CYS A 14 14.31 -7.91 -53.81
C CYS A 14 15.42 -7.60 -54.84
N HIS A 15 16.70 -7.63 -54.45
CA HIS A 15 17.85 -7.27 -55.30
C HIS A 15 18.54 -8.48 -55.95
N TRP A 16 18.37 -9.69 -55.42
CA TRP A 16 19.02 -10.91 -55.94
C TRP A 16 18.13 -11.71 -56.90
N ASN A 17 17.32 -11.01 -57.72
CA ASN A 17 16.62 -11.64 -58.85
C ASN A 17 16.71 -10.71 -60.09
N PRO A 18 17.47 -11.07 -61.15
CA PRO A 18 17.77 -10.16 -62.25
C PRO A 18 16.59 -9.87 -63.19
N THR A 19 15.40 -10.41 -62.92
CA THR A 19 14.18 -10.15 -63.69
C THR A 19 13.29 -9.16 -62.95
N ARG A 20 13.16 -7.97 -63.53
CA ARG A 20 12.45 -6.76 -63.04
C ARG A 20 10.96 -6.92 -62.69
N ASP A 21 10.41 -8.14 -62.71
CA ASP A 21 8.98 -8.42 -62.54
C ASP A 21 8.60 -9.13 -61.22
N SER A 22 9.56 -9.60 -60.42
CA SER A 22 9.26 -10.44 -59.24
C SER A 22 9.11 -9.70 -57.90
N CYS A 23 9.66 -8.48 -57.71
CA CYS A 23 9.36 -7.66 -56.51
C CYS A 23 7.90 -7.17 -56.46
N LYS A 24 7.18 -7.24 -57.58
CA LYS A 24 5.73 -6.96 -57.64
C LYS A 24 4.88 -8.06 -57.00
N VAL A 25 5.44 -9.18 -56.51
CA VAL A 25 4.60 -10.33 -56.10
C VAL A 25 4.51 -10.51 -54.59
N TYR A 26 5.54 -10.17 -53.80
CA TYR A 26 5.48 -10.34 -52.33
C TYR A 26 4.92 -9.12 -51.59
N CYS A 27 5.28 -7.89 -51.97
CA CYS A 27 4.79 -6.68 -51.30
C CYS A 27 3.28 -6.36 -51.48
N PRO A 28 2.58 -6.69 -52.59
CA PRO A 28 1.21 -6.21 -52.79
C PRO A 28 0.15 -6.95 -52.00
N MET A 29 0.31 -8.23 -51.63
CA MET A 29 -0.77 -8.96 -50.96
C MET A 29 -1.07 -8.39 -49.57
N GLU A 30 -0.03 -8.08 -48.80
CA GLU A 30 -0.17 -7.50 -47.46
C GLU A 30 -0.58 -6.03 -47.52
N VAL A 31 -0.03 -5.24 -48.46
CA VAL A 31 -0.43 -3.83 -48.58
C VAL A 31 -1.87 -3.68 -49.09
N LYS A 32 -2.33 -4.57 -49.99
CA LYS A 32 -3.73 -4.58 -50.48
C LYS A 32 -4.73 -4.86 -49.36
N MET A 33 -4.33 -5.58 -48.31
CA MET A 33 -5.18 -5.83 -47.13
C MET A 33 -5.57 -4.54 -46.41
N PHE A 34 -4.77 -3.48 -46.55
CA PHE A 34 -5.02 -2.17 -45.96
C PHE A 34 -5.78 -1.20 -46.87
N LEU A 35 -6.13 -1.60 -48.10
CA LEU A 35 -6.95 -0.77 -48.98
C LEU A 35 -8.42 -0.75 -48.48
N PRO A 36 -9.12 0.40 -48.55
CA PRO A 36 -10.52 0.48 -48.17
C PRO A 36 -11.39 -0.49 -48.99
N LYS A 37 -12.26 -1.27 -48.34
CA LYS A 37 -13.14 -2.28 -48.98
C LYS A 37 -14.33 -1.69 -49.78
N THR A 38 -14.29 -0.41 -50.16
CA THR A 38 -15.39 0.23 -50.89
C THR A 38 -15.43 -0.23 -52.35
N LYS A 39 -16.59 -0.71 -52.80
CA LYS A 39 -16.89 -1.10 -54.19
C LYS A 39 -16.85 0.12 -55.13
N ALA A 40 -15.65 0.54 -55.55
CA ALA A 40 -15.34 1.26 -56.79
C ALA A 40 -13.84 1.62 -56.79
N VAL A 41 -12.98 0.72 -57.28
CA VAL A 41 -11.56 1.03 -57.54
C VAL A 41 -11.47 1.78 -58.88
N THR A 42 -11.93 3.03 -58.89
CA THR A 42 -11.75 3.96 -60.03
C THR A 42 -11.39 5.39 -59.60
N SER A 43 -11.21 5.66 -58.29
CA SER A 43 -10.78 6.96 -57.78
C SER A 43 -9.43 6.88 -57.04
N GLU A 44 -8.62 7.92 -57.18
CA GLU A 44 -7.32 8.05 -56.52
C GLU A 44 -7.48 8.04 -54.99
N ILE A 45 -6.61 7.32 -54.27
CA ILE A 45 -6.67 7.18 -52.80
C ILE A 45 -5.64 8.13 -52.17
N PRO A 46 -6.05 9.06 -51.29
CA PRO A 46 -5.10 9.88 -50.54
C PRO A 46 -4.23 9.05 -49.60
N LEU A 47 -2.93 9.35 -49.57
CA LEU A 47 -1.94 8.64 -48.74
C LEU A 47 -2.32 8.59 -47.26
N ASP A 48 -2.86 9.68 -46.72
CA ASP A 48 -3.29 9.77 -45.32
C ASP A 48 -4.50 8.87 -44.99
N VAL A 49 -5.37 8.62 -45.98
CA VAL A 49 -6.52 7.72 -45.85
C VAL A 49 -6.05 6.26 -45.80
N LEU A 50 -5.10 5.87 -46.66
CA LEU A 50 -4.48 4.55 -46.61
C LEU A 50 -3.81 4.31 -45.25
N MET A 51 -2.98 5.26 -44.79
CA MET A 51 -2.25 5.11 -43.53
C MET A 51 -3.20 5.04 -42.34
N LYS A 52 -4.29 5.81 -42.35
CA LYS A 52 -5.33 5.69 -41.33
C LYS A 52 -5.92 4.28 -41.28
N HIS A 53 -6.23 3.70 -42.43
CA HIS A 53 -6.76 2.34 -42.51
C HIS A 53 -5.73 1.30 -42.05
N ALA A 54 -4.45 1.50 -42.36
CA ALA A 54 -3.36 0.65 -41.87
C ALA A 54 -3.25 0.66 -40.35
N VAL A 55 -3.30 1.83 -39.73
CA VAL A 55 -3.35 1.97 -38.27
C VAL A 55 -4.58 1.27 -37.70
N ASP A 56 -5.77 1.49 -38.27
CA ASP A 56 -7.00 0.88 -37.78
C ASP A 56 -6.97 -0.66 -37.86
N GLU A 57 -6.46 -1.25 -38.95
CA GLU A 57 -6.33 -2.71 -39.09
C GLU A 57 -5.26 -3.30 -38.17
N ALA A 58 -4.10 -2.64 -38.05
CA ALA A 58 -3.07 -3.07 -37.09
C ALA A 58 -3.58 -3.05 -35.64
N LEU A 59 -4.40 -2.04 -35.30
CA LEU A 59 -5.02 -1.97 -33.99
C LEU A 59 -6.12 -3.02 -33.75
N LYS A 60 -6.76 -3.55 -34.81
CA LYS A 60 -7.76 -4.64 -34.72
C LYS A 60 -7.13 -6.02 -34.65
N SER A 61 -5.92 -6.21 -35.19
CA SER A 61 -5.19 -7.48 -35.11
C SER A 61 -5.07 -7.94 -33.67
N ASP A 62 -5.28 -9.23 -33.35
CA ASP A 62 -5.25 -9.70 -31.96
C ASP A 62 -3.82 -9.94 -31.44
N ASN A 63 -2.91 -10.41 -32.29
CA ASN A 63 -1.54 -10.80 -31.91
C ASN A 63 -0.45 -9.79 -32.34
N GLY A 64 -0.83 -8.64 -32.90
CA GLY A 64 0.13 -7.60 -33.29
C GLY A 64 1.00 -7.95 -34.51
N HIS A 65 0.67 -8.99 -35.27
CA HIS A 65 1.45 -9.40 -36.46
C HIS A 65 1.63 -8.28 -37.51
N LEU A 66 0.77 -7.28 -37.50
CA LEU A 66 0.82 -6.13 -38.41
C LEU A 66 1.64 -4.95 -37.88
N ASP A 67 2.13 -5.01 -36.64
CA ASP A 67 2.78 -3.87 -35.99
C ASP A 67 4.09 -3.47 -36.67
N LEU A 68 4.97 -4.44 -36.94
CA LEU A 68 6.22 -4.19 -37.65
C LEU A 68 5.96 -3.73 -39.09
N PHE A 69 4.95 -4.31 -39.74
CA PHE A 69 4.55 -3.90 -41.08
C PHE A 69 4.03 -2.46 -41.10
N LEU A 70 3.26 -2.07 -40.08
CA LEU A 70 2.79 -0.70 -39.92
C LEU A 70 3.96 0.28 -39.80
N ARG A 71 4.99 -0.02 -39.00
CA ARG A 71 6.20 0.82 -38.91
C ARG A 71 6.88 0.98 -40.26
N PHE A 72 7.09 -0.12 -40.97
CA PHE A 72 7.65 -0.08 -42.32
C PHE A 72 6.83 0.82 -43.26
N LEU A 73 5.51 0.63 -43.30
CA LEU A 73 4.62 1.39 -44.17
C LEU A 73 4.63 2.89 -43.85
N HIS A 74 4.70 3.26 -42.57
CA HIS A 74 4.86 4.65 -42.14
C HIS A 74 6.24 5.22 -42.49
N GLY A 75 7.32 4.45 -42.37
CA GLY A 75 8.65 4.85 -42.86
C GLY A 75 8.66 5.13 -44.37
N MET A 76 7.89 4.38 -45.15
CA MET A 76 7.72 4.60 -46.60
C MET A 76 6.85 5.83 -46.94
N SER A 77 6.05 6.33 -45.99
CA SER A 77 5.19 7.50 -46.16
C SER A 77 5.92 8.85 -46.04
N LEU A 78 7.18 8.83 -45.56
CA LEU A 78 8.06 10.01 -45.52
C LEU A 78 8.28 10.58 -46.92
N GLU A 79 8.35 11.91 -47.04
CA GLU A 79 8.55 12.60 -48.33
C GLU A 79 9.74 12.04 -49.13
N SER A 80 10.84 11.69 -48.45
CA SER A 80 12.02 11.09 -49.07
C SER A 80 11.75 9.74 -49.76
N ASN A 81 10.72 9.02 -49.34
CA ASN A 81 10.43 7.64 -49.74
C ASN A 81 9.12 7.50 -50.55
N GLN A 82 8.32 8.56 -50.67
CA GLN A 82 7.01 8.52 -51.34
C GLN A 82 7.08 8.08 -52.81
N ARG A 83 8.18 8.36 -53.52
CA ARG A 83 8.39 7.88 -54.90
C ARG A 83 8.40 6.35 -54.99
N LEU A 84 8.98 5.69 -53.98
CA LEU A 84 9.00 4.23 -53.90
C LEU A 84 7.60 3.68 -53.63
N LEU A 85 6.83 4.36 -52.76
CA LEU A 85 5.46 3.98 -52.46
C LEU A 85 4.52 4.15 -53.67
N GLN A 86 4.70 5.20 -54.47
CA GLN A 86 3.97 5.39 -55.74
C GLN A 86 4.34 4.33 -56.78
N GLY A 87 5.60 3.86 -56.80
CA GLY A 87 6.01 2.74 -57.63
C GLY A 87 5.34 1.41 -57.26
N LEU A 88 5.04 1.22 -55.97
CA LEU A 88 4.33 0.05 -55.45
C LEU A 88 2.80 0.17 -55.59
N LEU A 89 2.26 1.39 -55.46
CA LEU A 89 0.82 1.69 -55.47
C LEU A 89 0.56 2.96 -56.30
N PRO A 90 0.38 2.80 -57.63
CA PRO A 90 0.31 3.93 -58.57
C PRO A 90 -0.87 4.88 -58.33
N HIS A 91 -1.93 4.42 -57.66
CA HIS A 91 -3.17 5.18 -57.43
C HIS A 91 -3.12 6.07 -56.18
N ILE A 92 -1.98 6.14 -55.48
CA ILE A 92 -1.84 6.92 -54.27
C ILE A 92 -1.35 8.33 -54.59
N LYS A 93 -2.10 9.34 -54.12
CA LYS A 93 -1.65 10.73 -54.11
C LYS A 93 -1.19 11.17 -52.74
N SER A 94 -0.07 11.89 -52.74
CA SER A 94 0.47 12.61 -51.60
C SER A 94 0.26 14.10 -51.81
N SER A 95 -0.06 14.84 -50.74
CA SER A 95 -0.03 16.30 -50.70
C SER A 95 0.97 16.77 -49.64
N SER A 96 1.33 18.06 -49.68
CA SER A 96 2.18 18.68 -48.66
C SER A 96 1.64 18.55 -47.23
N GLU A 97 0.32 18.34 -47.06
CA GLU A 97 -0.32 18.12 -45.76
C GLU A 97 -0.44 16.64 -45.36
N SER A 98 -0.17 15.70 -46.26
CA SER A 98 -0.42 14.28 -46.00
C SER A 98 0.37 13.77 -44.80
N VAL A 99 1.63 14.18 -44.64
CA VAL A 99 2.50 13.76 -43.54
C VAL A 99 1.94 14.20 -42.17
N GLU A 100 1.44 15.44 -42.08
CA GLU A 100 0.84 15.96 -40.83
C GLU A 100 -0.49 15.28 -40.50
N LYS A 101 -1.31 14.97 -41.51
CA LYS A 101 -2.55 14.18 -41.33
C LYS A 101 -2.25 12.77 -40.83
N ILE A 102 -1.19 12.13 -41.34
CA ILE A 102 -0.73 10.82 -40.89
C ILE A 102 -0.27 10.87 -39.42
N LYS A 103 0.53 11.86 -39.02
CA LYS A 103 0.92 12.07 -37.62
C LYS A 103 -0.30 12.24 -36.70
N LEU A 104 -1.29 13.02 -37.13
CA LEU A 104 -2.57 13.18 -36.39
C LEU A 104 -3.33 11.86 -36.24
N ASN A 105 -3.34 11.00 -37.26
CA ASN A 105 -3.97 9.68 -37.19
C ASN A 105 -3.25 8.75 -36.21
N LEU A 106 -1.92 8.72 -36.21
CA LEU A 106 -1.12 7.98 -35.21
C LEU A 106 -1.41 8.45 -33.79
N LYS A 107 -1.41 9.77 -33.55
CA LYS A 107 -1.75 10.37 -32.24
C LYS A 107 -3.19 10.03 -31.81
N ARG A 108 -4.14 9.94 -32.74
CA ARG A 108 -5.50 9.47 -32.45
C ARG A 108 -5.53 7.99 -32.07
N GLY A 109 -4.76 7.15 -32.75
CA GLY A 109 -4.59 5.73 -32.39
C GLY A 109 -4.10 5.55 -30.96
N GLN A 110 -3.09 6.34 -30.55
CA GLN A 110 -2.53 6.33 -29.19
C GLN A 110 -3.51 6.81 -28.09
N LYS A 111 -4.55 7.57 -28.44
CA LYS A 111 -5.60 7.99 -27.49
C LYS A 111 -6.61 6.88 -27.19
N ARG A 112 -6.65 5.81 -27.99
CA ARG A 112 -7.46 4.62 -27.69
C ARG A 112 -6.80 3.83 -26.55
N ASN A 113 -7.59 3.12 -25.75
CA ASN A 113 -7.07 2.25 -24.70
C ASN A 113 -6.45 0.97 -25.30
N ILE A 114 -5.28 1.11 -25.91
CA ILE A 114 -4.54 0.02 -26.58
C ILE A 114 -3.45 -0.53 -25.67
N ASN A 115 -3.01 -1.77 -25.92
CA ASN A 115 -1.97 -2.41 -25.13
C ASN A 115 -0.61 -1.66 -25.23
N PRO A 116 0.31 -1.83 -24.27
CA PRO A 116 1.58 -1.11 -24.24
C PRO A 116 2.50 -1.35 -25.45
N GLU A 117 2.48 -2.57 -26.02
CA GLU A 117 3.33 -2.96 -27.16
C GLU A 117 2.92 -2.25 -28.45
N ARG A 118 1.63 -2.24 -28.78
CA ARG A 118 1.08 -1.46 -29.91
C ARG A 118 1.29 0.03 -29.71
N TRP A 119 1.14 0.47 -28.47
CA TRP A 119 1.41 1.86 -28.15
C TRP A 119 2.88 2.23 -28.44
N LEU A 120 3.82 1.39 -28.03
CA LEU A 120 5.25 1.55 -28.34
C LEU A 120 5.48 1.53 -29.86
N ASN A 121 4.81 0.63 -30.57
CA ASN A 121 4.87 0.53 -32.02
C ASN A 121 4.43 1.84 -32.71
N LEU A 122 3.27 2.39 -32.35
CA LEU A 122 2.79 3.68 -32.88
C LEU A 122 3.71 4.84 -32.50
N SER A 123 4.32 4.79 -31.32
CA SER A 123 5.28 5.82 -30.88
C SER A 123 6.54 5.80 -31.71
N HIS A 124 7.02 4.60 -32.06
CA HIS A 124 8.13 4.47 -32.99
C HIS A 124 7.78 4.98 -34.39
N CYS A 125 6.57 4.73 -34.91
CA CYS A 125 6.12 5.35 -36.17
C CYS A 125 6.22 6.88 -36.10
N LEU A 126 5.79 7.49 -34.99
CA LEU A 126 5.89 8.95 -34.80
C LEU A 126 7.35 9.44 -34.78
N ILE A 127 8.24 8.73 -34.07
CA ILE A 127 9.68 9.04 -34.04
C ILE A 127 10.30 8.93 -35.44
N GLU A 128 9.97 7.88 -36.19
CA GLU A 128 10.41 7.68 -37.58
C GLU A 128 9.89 8.81 -38.49
N MET A 129 8.70 9.35 -38.18
CA MET A 129 8.12 10.53 -38.82
C MET A 129 8.66 11.88 -38.27
N LYS A 130 9.78 11.84 -37.52
CA LYS A 130 10.44 13.00 -36.90
C LYS A 130 9.52 13.80 -35.95
N ASP A 131 8.60 13.13 -35.29
CA ASP A 131 7.74 13.70 -34.25
C ASP A 131 8.20 13.21 -32.86
N ASP A 132 8.99 14.04 -32.18
CA ASP A 132 9.53 13.80 -30.83
C ASP A 132 8.72 14.50 -29.73
N THR A 133 7.55 15.06 -30.07
CA THR A 133 6.73 15.89 -29.17
C THR A 133 6.41 15.22 -27.85
N LEU A 134 6.10 13.92 -27.87
CA LEU A 134 5.80 13.15 -26.67
C LEU A 134 7.00 13.01 -25.73
N GLN A 135 8.20 12.78 -26.28
CA GLN A 135 9.42 12.68 -25.49
C GLN A 135 9.73 14.02 -24.83
N GLN A 136 9.55 15.13 -25.55
CA GLN A 136 9.66 16.48 -25.01
C GLN A 136 8.63 16.76 -23.90
N GLU A 137 7.37 16.33 -24.08
CA GLU A 137 6.33 16.44 -23.05
C GLU A 137 6.68 15.66 -21.77
N ILE A 138 7.18 14.43 -21.92
CA ILE A 138 7.59 13.59 -20.80
C ILE A 138 8.80 14.21 -20.08
N GLN A 139 9.81 14.67 -20.82
CA GLN A 139 10.97 15.35 -20.25
C GLN A 139 10.57 16.62 -19.51
N THR A 140 9.64 17.39 -20.07
CA THR A 140 9.08 18.59 -19.43
C THR A 140 8.32 18.22 -18.15
N TYR A 141 7.53 17.14 -18.19
CA TYR A 141 6.84 16.62 -17.00
C TYR A 141 7.81 16.19 -15.91
N LEU A 142 8.89 15.49 -16.27
CA LEU A 142 9.92 15.02 -15.34
C LEU A 142 10.70 16.18 -14.68
N LYS A 143 10.96 17.26 -15.44
CA LYS A 143 11.60 18.48 -14.93
C LYS A 143 10.66 19.35 -14.08
N SER A 144 9.35 19.18 -14.21
CA SER A 144 8.37 19.99 -13.47
C SER A 144 8.38 19.64 -11.98
N LYS A 145 8.58 20.66 -11.13
CA LYS A 145 8.43 20.53 -9.67
C LYS A 145 6.98 20.24 -9.26
N LYS A 146 6.00 20.70 -10.04
CA LYS A 146 4.57 20.46 -9.79
C LYS A 146 4.08 19.36 -10.74
N LYS A 147 4.05 18.11 -10.27
CA LYS A 147 3.52 16.94 -10.99
C LYS A 147 1.98 16.90 -11.01
N SER A 148 1.32 18.04 -11.22
CA SER A 148 -0.14 18.16 -11.15
C SER A 148 -0.84 17.64 -12.42
N LYS A 149 -0.16 17.68 -13.58
CA LYS A 149 -0.73 17.18 -14.84
C LYS A 149 -0.98 15.68 -14.76
N LYS A 150 -2.20 15.24 -15.07
CA LYS A 150 -2.55 13.83 -15.13
C LYS A 150 -1.88 13.20 -16.35
N LEU A 151 -1.10 12.14 -16.13
CA LEU A 151 -0.47 11.38 -17.20
C LEU A 151 -1.49 10.50 -17.91
N THR A 152 -1.32 10.36 -19.21
CA THR A 152 -2.04 9.40 -20.03
C THR A 152 -1.41 8.01 -19.91
N LEU A 153 -2.15 6.95 -20.24
CA LEU A 153 -1.62 5.58 -20.30
C LEU A 153 -0.42 5.47 -21.24
N ALA A 154 -0.51 6.21 -22.35
CA ALA A 154 0.53 6.40 -23.35
C ALA A 154 1.84 6.92 -22.74
N GLN A 155 1.77 8.06 -22.06
CA GLN A 155 2.92 8.67 -21.38
C GLN A 155 3.51 7.71 -20.34
N CYS A 156 2.67 6.97 -19.61
CA CYS A 156 3.15 5.99 -18.63
C CYS A 156 3.96 4.87 -19.30
N SER A 157 3.49 4.30 -20.41
CA SER A 157 4.24 3.28 -21.16
C SER A 157 5.56 3.83 -21.73
N ALA A 158 5.56 5.02 -22.33
CA ALA A 158 6.81 5.62 -22.82
C ALA A 158 7.80 5.88 -21.69
N MET A 159 7.34 6.41 -20.56
CA MET A 159 8.18 6.62 -19.39
C MET A 159 8.80 5.32 -18.89
N ALA A 160 8.02 4.23 -18.82
CA ALA A 160 8.55 2.93 -18.42
C ALA A 160 9.67 2.43 -19.34
N ASN A 161 9.52 2.62 -20.65
CA ASN A 161 10.55 2.25 -21.63
C ASN A 161 11.77 3.17 -21.53
N MET A 162 11.56 4.48 -21.42
CA MET A 162 12.64 5.45 -21.23
C MET A 162 13.47 5.13 -19.99
N PHE A 163 12.83 4.77 -18.88
CA PHE A 163 13.54 4.38 -17.66
C PHE A 163 14.30 3.07 -17.83
N GLN A 164 13.75 2.08 -18.55
CA GLN A 164 14.44 0.80 -18.79
C GLN A 164 15.71 0.94 -19.62
N VAL A 165 15.72 1.84 -20.61
CA VAL A 165 16.87 2.04 -21.52
C VAL A 165 17.84 3.12 -21.03
N SER A 166 17.51 3.81 -19.95
CA SER A 166 18.36 4.83 -19.34
C SER A 166 19.65 4.22 -18.82
N GLU A 167 20.79 4.86 -19.10
CA GLU A 167 22.07 4.51 -18.46
C GLU A 167 22.09 4.88 -16.98
N GLU A 168 21.36 5.93 -16.61
CA GLU A 168 21.19 6.34 -15.22
C GLU A 168 20.17 5.45 -14.52
N VAL A 169 20.59 4.80 -13.43
CA VAL A 169 19.77 3.96 -12.57
C VAL A 169 18.91 4.82 -11.65
N MET A 170 17.60 4.58 -11.64
CA MET A 170 16.68 5.29 -10.74
C MET A 170 16.86 4.83 -9.29
N ASP A 171 16.97 5.78 -8.35
CA ASP A 171 17.05 5.43 -6.93
C ASP A 171 15.73 4.84 -6.41
N GLU A 172 14.58 5.48 -6.71
CA GLU A 172 13.27 5.03 -6.24
C GLU A 172 12.16 5.21 -7.29
N LEU A 173 11.42 4.14 -7.57
CA LEU A 173 10.18 4.13 -8.34
C LEU A 173 8.97 3.98 -7.42
N ASP A 174 8.35 5.10 -7.03
CA ASP A 174 7.06 5.12 -6.33
C ASP A 174 5.91 5.40 -7.32
N LEU A 175 5.06 4.40 -7.54
CA LEU A 175 3.96 4.49 -8.50
C LEU A 175 2.88 5.49 -8.08
N LYS A 176 2.71 5.75 -6.77
CA LYS A 176 1.72 6.71 -6.27
C LYS A 176 2.16 8.17 -6.48
N LYS A 177 3.45 8.45 -6.70
CA LYS A 177 3.95 9.79 -7.08
C LYS A 177 3.51 10.22 -8.49
N TYR A 178 3.04 9.30 -9.32
CA TYR A 178 2.56 9.59 -10.68
C TYR A 178 1.04 9.80 -10.66
N ASN A 179 0.61 11.00 -11.04
CA ASN A 179 -0.81 11.33 -11.18
C ASN A 179 -1.39 10.64 -12.43
N THR A 180 -1.81 9.39 -12.30
CA THR A 180 -2.38 8.58 -13.38
C THR A 180 -3.43 7.61 -12.84
N THR A 181 -4.10 6.86 -13.72
CA THR A 181 -5.04 5.80 -13.32
C THR A 181 -4.29 4.56 -12.79
N GLU A 182 -4.97 3.62 -12.14
CA GLU A 182 -4.34 2.36 -11.72
C GLU A 182 -3.69 1.62 -12.89
N GLU A 183 -4.36 1.58 -14.04
CA GLU A 183 -3.77 1.03 -15.27
C GLU A 183 -2.52 1.77 -15.73
N GLY A 184 -2.49 3.11 -15.61
CA GLY A 184 -1.30 3.89 -15.92
C GLY A 184 -0.13 3.57 -14.98
N ARG A 185 -0.40 3.33 -13.69
CA ARG A 185 0.62 2.89 -12.73
C ARG A 185 1.17 1.52 -13.10
N ARG A 186 0.31 0.57 -13.46
CA ARG A 186 0.74 -0.77 -13.91
C ARG A 186 1.62 -0.71 -15.15
N ARG A 187 1.37 0.24 -16.06
CA ARG A 187 2.21 0.47 -17.25
C ARG A 187 3.61 1.00 -16.95
N LEU A 188 3.87 1.49 -15.73
CA LEU A 188 5.20 1.93 -15.30
C LEU A 188 6.05 0.78 -14.71
N ILE A 189 5.44 -0.34 -14.32
CA ILE A 189 6.12 -1.48 -13.67
C ILE A 189 7.33 -2.01 -14.45
N PRO A 190 7.34 -2.05 -15.80
CA PRO A 190 8.54 -2.47 -16.53
C PRO A 190 9.81 -1.67 -16.19
N ALA A 191 9.69 -0.44 -15.68
CA ALA A 191 10.81 0.38 -15.20
C ALA A 191 11.58 -0.24 -14.02
N LEU A 192 11.03 -1.25 -13.34
CA LEU A 192 11.68 -1.97 -12.24
C LEU A 192 13.06 -2.51 -12.59
N ARG A 193 13.28 -2.84 -13.87
CA ARG A 193 14.56 -3.36 -14.38
C ARG A 193 15.72 -2.38 -14.22
N ASN A 194 15.45 -1.09 -13.99
CA ASN A 194 16.46 -0.05 -13.86
C ASN A 194 16.24 0.86 -12.63
N CYS A 195 15.71 0.30 -11.53
CA CYS A 195 15.58 1.02 -10.27
C CYS A 195 16.15 0.23 -9.08
N LYS A 196 16.66 0.92 -8.05
CA LYS A 196 17.18 0.30 -6.82
C LYS A 196 16.07 -0.04 -5.83
N LYS A 197 15.06 0.83 -5.72
CA LYS A 197 13.91 0.68 -4.83
C LYS A 197 12.61 0.89 -5.59
N ALA A 198 11.60 0.08 -5.29
CA ALA A 198 10.28 0.24 -5.86
C ALA A 198 9.16 0.12 -4.84
N ILE A 199 8.21 1.05 -4.92
CA ILE A 199 7.00 1.11 -4.08
C ILE A 199 5.80 0.96 -5.00
N LEU A 200 5.21 -0.25 -4.97
CA LEU A 200 4.01 -0.62 -5.71
C LEU A 200 2.81 -0.85 -4.78
N ALA A 201 2.89 -0.31 -3.55
CA ALA A 201 1.85 -0.48 -2.56
C ALA A 201 0.50 0.09 -3.03
N ASP A 202 -0.59 -0.63 -2.77
CA ASP A 202 -1.97 -0.25 -3.14
C ASP A 202 -2.12 0.14 -4.64
N CYS A 203 -1.43 -0.55 -5.54
CA CYS A 203 -1.46 -0.27 -6.99
C CYS A 203 -2.36 -1.20 -7.79
N ASN A 204 -3.20 -1.99 -7.11
CA ASN A 204 -4.14 -2.94 -7.71
C ASN A 204 -3.45 -3.85 -8.75
N LEU A 205 -2.33 -4.42 -8.32
CA LEU A 205 -1.48 -5.30 -9.12
C LEU A 205 -2.28 -6.50 -9.66
N THR A 206 -1.85 -6.98 -10.81
CA THR A 206 -2.42 -8.12 -11.52
C THR A 206 -1.37 -9.20 -11.73
N GLU A 207 -1.77 -10.37 -12.21
CA GLU A 207 -0.82 -11.41 -12.65
C GLU A 207 0.23 -10.87 -13.64
N LYS A 208 -0.20 -10.07 -14.64
CA LYS A 208 0.72 -9.40 -15.57
C LYS A 208 1.69 -8.44 -14.88
N SER A 209 1.29 -7.85 -13.75
CA SER A 209 2.19 -7.04 -12.93
C SER A 209 3.26 -7.92 -12.28
N CYS A 210 2.88 -9.07 -11.73
CA CYS A 210 3.80 -10.07 -11.17
C CYS A 210 4.79 -10.59 -12.20
N GLU A 211 4.37 -10.87 -13.44
CA GLU A 211 5.29 -11.25 -14.53
C GLU A 211 6.39 -10.20 -14.78
N ASN A 212 6.02 -8.92 -14.82
CA ASN A 212 6.99 -7.84 -15.01
C ASN A 212 7.94 -7.72 -13.81
N ILE A 213 7.43 -7.89 -12.59
CA ILE A 213 8.26 -7.92 -11.36
C ILE A 213 9.26 -9.08 -11.42
N VAL A 214 8.79 -10.29 -11.72
CA VAL A 214 9.64 -11.49 -11.82
C VAL A 214 10.70 -11.30 -12.90
N SER A 215 10.31 -10.73 -14.04
CA SER A 215 11.25 -10.42 -15.11
C SER A 215 12.34 -9.43 -14.68
N ALA A 216 12.01 -8.48 -13.79
CA ALA A 216 13.00 -7.58 -13.20
C ALA A 216 13.91 -8.29 -12.18
N LEU A 217 13.37 -9.20 -11.36
CA LEU A 217 14.15 -10.01 -10.40
C LEU A 217 15.11 -10.99 -11.10
N GLN A 218 14.70 -11.50 -12.26
CA GLN A 218 15.49 -12.46 -13.04
C GLN A 218 16.52 -11.78 -13.96
N SER A 219 16.47 -10.46 -14.13
CA SER A 219 17.42 -9.72 -14.96
C SER A 219 18.77 -9.57 -14.26
N ALA A 220 19.83 -10.12 -14.87
CA ALA A 220 21.20 -10.08 -14.31
C ALA A 220 21.73 -8.65 -14.05
N LYS A 221 21.28 -7.68 -14.86
CA LYS A 221 21.66 -6.27 -14.75
C LYS A 221 20.76 -5.46 -13.81
N SER A 222 19.73 -6.07 -13.22
CA SER A 222 18.78 -5.35 -12.37
C SER A 222 19.47 -4.80 -11.11
N PRO A 223 19.34 -3.49 -10.84
CA PRO A 223 19.85 -2.87 -9.63
C PRO A 223 18.88 -3.01 -8.45
N LEU A 224 17.71 -3.62 -8.63
CA LEU A 224 16.65 -3.71 -7.62
C LEU A 224 17.16 -4.42 -6.35
N ARG A 225 16.97 -3.75 -5.20
CA ARG A 225 17.31 -4.21 -3.85
C ARG A 225 16.12 -4.17 -2.91
N GLU A 226 15.19 -3.25 -3.13
CA GLU A 226 14.02 -3.07 -2.27
C GLU A 226 12.72 -3.08 -3.07
N LEU A 227 11.76 -3.89 -2.62
CA LEU A 227 10.48 -4.04 -3.28
C LEU A 227 9.34 -4.05 -2.26
N ASP A 228 8.45 -3.08 -2.36
CA ASP A 228 7.23 -3.00 -1.56
C ASP A 228 5.98 -3.28 -2.42
N LEU A 229 5.33 -4.41 -2.15
CA LEU A 229 4.09 -4.84 -2.81
C LEU A 229 2.86 -4.74 -1.89
N SER A 230 2.99 -4.06 -0.75
CA SER A 230 1.97 -4.08 0.31
C SER A 230 0.59 -3.61 -0.15
N ASN A 231 -0.47 -4.05 0.54
CA ASN A 231 -1.85 -3.63 0.27
C ASN A 231 -2.32 -3.95 -1.18
N ASN A 232 -1.82 -5.04 -1.77
CA ASN A 232 -2.32 -5.57 -3.04
C ASN A 232 -2.93 -6.94 -2.83
N ASP A 233 -4.12 -7.17 -3.40
CA ASP A 233 -4.83 -8.46 -3.35
C ASP A 233 -4.19 -9.48 -4.29
N LEU A 234 -2.97 -9.93 -3.97
CA LEU A 234 -2.19 -10.86 -4.78
C LEU A 234 -2.59 -12.31 -4.51
N GLN A 235 -2.97 -12.62 -3.27
CA GLN A 235 -3.28 -13.97 -2.80
C GLN A 235 -2.11 -14.95 -3.01
N ASP A 236 -2.27 -16.21 -2.61
CA ASP A 236 -1.18 -17.20 -2.74
C ASP A 236 -0.85 -17.49 -4.22
N ALA A 237 -1.88 -17.64 -5.07
CA ALA A 237 -1.70 -17.97 -6.49
C ALA A 237 -0.97 -16.87 -7.26
N GLY A 238 -1.25 -15.60 -6.99
CA GLY A 238 -0.62 -14.47 -7.67
C GLY A 238 0.85 -14.27 -7.28
N LEU A 239 1.30 -14.85 -6.16
CA LEU A 239 2.70 -14.77 -5.70
C LEU A 239 3.55 -15.99 -6.03
N LYS A 240 2.96 -17.08 -6.53
CA LYS A 240 3.72 -18.28 -6.90
C LYS A 240 4.90 -17.97 -7.86
N LEU A 241 4.66 -17.15 -8.88
CA LEU A 241 5.70 -16.71 -9.81
C LEU A 241 6.76 -15.83 -9.13
N LEU A 242 6.35 -14.99 -8.17
CA LEU A 242 7.27 -14.14 -7.41
C LEU A 242 8.28 -14.98 -6.63
N TYR A 243 7.82 -16.02 -5.93
CA TYR A 243 8.68 -16.89 -5.14
C TYR A 243 9.69 -17.64 -6.02
N GLU A 244 9.32 -18.06 -7.23
CA GLU A 244 10.26 -18.61 -8.21
C GLU A 244 11.28 -17.56 -8.69
N GLY A 245 10.84 -16.31 -8.89
CA GLY A 245 11.72 -15.18 -9.17
C GLY A 245 12.76 -14.94 -8.07
N LEU A 246 12.36 -15.05 -6.80
CA LEU A 246 13.25 -14.89 -5.64
C LEU A 246 14.32 -15.99 -5.54
N LYS A 247 14.03 -17.19 -6.04
CA LYS A 247 14.97 -18.32 -6.07
C LYS A 247 16.04 -18.17 -7.16
N SER A 248 15.84 -17.27 -8.12
CA SER A 248 16.76 -17.04 -9.24
C SER A 248 18.17 -16.66 -8.79
N VAL A 249 19.19 -17.19 -9.47
CA VAL A 249 20.62 -16.85 -9.26
C VAL A 249 20.92 -15.37 -9.51
N THR A 250 20.10 -14.70 -10.31
CA THR A 250 20.24 -13.28 -10.65
C THR A 250 19.53 -12.34 -9.67
N CYS A 251 18.70 -12.88 -8.77
CA CYS A 251 17.94 -12.09 -7.82
C CYS A 251 18.85 -11.51 -6.74
N LYS A 252 18.89 -10.17 -6.67
CA LYS A 252 19.67 -9.42 -5.68
C LYS A 252 18.79 -8.71 -4.65
N LEU A 253 17.51 -9.07 -4.58
CA LEU A 253 16.56 -8.41 -3.68
C LEU A 253 16.94 -8.65 -2.21
N GLU A 254 17.04 -7.59 -1.44
CA GLU A 254 17.44 -7.59 -0.02
C GLU A 254 16.26 -7.28 0.90
N ILE A 255 15.31 -6.46 0.46
CA ILE A 255 14.13 -6.05 1.22
C ILE A 255 12.88 -6.35 0.41
N LEU A 256 11.96 -7.11 1.00
CA LEU A 256 10.65 -7.40 0.43
C LEU A 256 9.55 -7.13 1.45
N SER A 257 8.53 -6.36 1.05
CA SER A 257 7.28 -6.24 1.79
C SER A 257 6.12 -6.83 1.01
N LEU A 258 5.43 -7.78 1.64
CA LEU A 258 4.18 -8.42 1.20
C LEU A 258 3.06 -8.18 2.23
N SER A 259 3.16 -7.06 2.94
CA SER A 259 2.24 -6.69 4.01
C SER A 259 0.82 -6.52 3.48
N ASN A 260 -0.18 -7.12 4.12
CA ASN A 260 -1.59 -7.06 3.69
C ASN A 260 -1.81 -7.49 2.22
N CYS A 261 -1.24 -8.64 1.83
CA CYS A 261 -1.38 -9.20 0.48
C CYS A 261 -2.39 -10.36 0.38
N LYS A 262 -3.16 -10.60 1.45
CA LYS A 262 -4.10 -11.72 1.61
C LYS A 262 -3.43 -13.09 1.47
N LEU A 263 -2.23 -13.23 2.01
CA LEU A 263 -1.50 -14.49 2.02
C LEU A 263 -2.08 -15.42 3.07
N THR A 264 -2.04 -16.72 2.78
CA THR A 264 -2.49 -17.77 3.70
C THR A 264 -1.35 -18.74 4.02
N THR A 265 -1.69 -19.90 4.59
CA THR A 265 -0.75 -20.98 4.87
C THR A 265 0.02 -21.48 3.65
N LEU A 266 -0.54 -21.38 2.43
CA LEU A 266 0.12 -21.88 1.22
C LEU A 266 1.39 -21.07 0.91
N SER A 267 1.34 -19.75 1.10
CA SER A 267 2.51 -18.88 0.94
C SER A 267 3.62 -19.17 1.94
N CYS A 268 3.33 -19.74 3.13
CA CYS A 268 4.36 -19.97 4.14
C CYS A 268 5.43 -20.96 3.68
N GLU A 269 5.03 -22.02 2.97
CA GLU A 269 5.94 -23.02 2.40
C GLU A 269 6.80 -22.41 1.30
N ASP A 270 6.19 -21.66 0.38
CA ASP A 270 6.89 -21.02 -0.73
C ASP A 270 7.89 -19.97 -0.25
N VAL A 271 7.52 -19.16 0.74
CA VAL A 271 8.42 -18.20 1.38
C VAL A 271 9.58 -18.93 2.06
N ALA A 272 9.31 -19.97 2.83
CA ALA A 272 10.36 -20.76 3.47
C ALA A 272 11.34 -21.34 2.44
N SER A 273 10.82 -21.88 1.33
CA SER A 273 11.61 -22.38 0.21
C SER A 273 12.47 -21.29 -0.43
N ALA A 274 11.91 -20.10 -0.65
CA ALA A 274 12.65 -18.96 -1.19
C ALA A 274 13.75 -18.47 -0.23
N LEU A 275 13.50 -18.44 1.07
CA LEU A 275 14.50 -18.05 2.09
C LEU A 275 15.66 -19.04 2.20
N LEU A 276 15.38 -20.35 2.11
CA LEU A 276 16.39 -21.41 2.15
C LEU A 276 17.18 -21.56 0.85
N SER A 277 16.73 -20.93 -0.24
CA SER A 277 17.48 -20.92 -1.50
C SER A 277 18.88 -20.35 -1.29
N ARG A 278 19.90 -21.03 -1.81
CA ARG A 278 21.30 -20.58 -1.72
C ARG A 278 21.52 -19.20 -2.37
N ASN A 279 20.67 -18.87 -3.34
CA ASN A 279 20.70 -17.61 -4.08
C ASN A 279 19.99 -16.47 -3.34
N SER A 280 19.30 -16.75 -2.23
CA SER A 280 18.57 -15.73 -1.50
C SER A 280 19.51 -14.66 -0.98
N SER A 281 19.18 -13.42 -1.36
CA SER A 281 19.83 -12.20 -0.89
C SER A 281 18.98 -11.45 0.13
N LEU A 282 17.78 -11.95 0.46
CA LEU A 282 16.88 -11.30 1.40
C LEU A 282 17.52 -11.16 2.78
N ARG A 283 17.35 -9.96 3.35
CA ARG A 283 17.76 -9.56 4.70
C ARG A 283 16.58 -9.05 5.51
N LYS A 284 15.59 -8.44 4.86
CA LYS A 284 14.36 -7.96 5.53
C LYS A 284 13.12 -8.46 4.80
N LEU A 285 12.20 -9.02 5.56
CA LEU A 285 10.93 -9.51 5.06
C LEU A 285 9.79 -9.03 5.96
N ASP A 286 8.81 -8.36 5.35
CA ASP A 286 7.58 -7.97 6.01
C ASP A 286 6.40 -8.77 5.41
N LEU A 287 5.80 -9.61 6.24
CA LEU A 287 4.59 -10.38 5.91
C LEU A 287 3.41 -9.98 6.82
N SER A 288 3.50 -8.83 7.49
CA SER A 288 2.48 -8.38 8.44
C SER A 288 1.09 -8.34 7.79
N TYR A 289 0.05 -8.48 8.59
CA TYR A 289 -1.34 -8.33 8.17
C TYR A 289 -1.80 -9.40 7.15
N ASN A 290 -1.25 -10.61 7.25
CA ASN A 290 -1.64 -11.78 6.47
C ASN A 290 -2.08 -12.93 7.39
N ASP A 291 -2.93 -13.85 6.93
CA ASP A 291 -3.40 -14.96 7.77
C ASP A 291 -2.40 -16.13 7.73
N LEU A 292 -1.33 -16.03 8.52
CA LEU A 292 -0.23 -17.00 8.52
C LEU A 292 -0.33 -18.05 9.63
N GLN A 293 -1.36 -17.99 10.48
CA GLN A 293 -1.49 -18.78 11.70
C GLN A 293 -1.21 -20.28 11.47
N ARG A 294 -1.80 -20.87 10.43
CA ARG A 294 -1.71 -22.32 10.15
C ARG A 294 -0.38 -22.75 9.53
N GLY A 295 0.32 -21.84 8.84
CA GLY A 295 1.58 -22.14 8.13
C GLY A 295 2.83 -21.66 8.86
N ILE A 296 2.68 -21.06 10.03
CA ILE A 296 3.78 -20.41 10.75
C ILE A 296 4.94 -21.38 11.04
N ASN A 297 4.66 -22.64 11.31
CA ASN A 297 5.68 -23.66 11.51
C ASN A 297 6.56 -23.87 10.26
N GLN A 298 5.98 -23.84 9.07
CA GLN A 298 6.71 -23.97 7.80
C GLN A 298 7.61 -22.75 7.57
N LEU A 299 7.07 -21.54 7.76
CA LEU A 299 7.84 -20.30 7.65
C LEU A 299 9.06 -20.32 8.58
N PHE A 300 8.86 -20.66 9.86
CA PHE A 300 9.92 -20.65 10.86
C PHE A 300 10.96 -21.76 10.67
N ASN A 301 10.62 -22.87 10.00
CA ASN A 301 11.61 -23.86 9.56
C ASN A 301 12.56 -23.29 8.47
N GLY A 302 12.14 -22.28 7.72
CA GLY A 302 12.93 -21.59 6.70
C GLY A 302 13.86 -20.49 7.20
N LEU A 303 13.86 -20.18 8.51
CA LEU A 303 14.63 -19.05 9.08
C LEU A 303 16.11 -19.36 9.38
N ASN A 304 16.58 -20.57 9.09
CA ASN A 304 18.02 -20.85 9.01
C ASN A 304 18.58 -20.34 7.67
N CYS A 305 18.50 -19.02 7.49
CA CYS A 305 18.87 -18.32 6.27
C CYS A 305 19.62 -17.03 6.63
N LYS A 306 19.75 -16.08 5.70
CA LYS A 306 20.48 -14.82 5.91
C LYS A 306 19.61 -13.67 6.42
N LEU A 307 18.36 -13.95 6.83
CA LEU A 307 17.39 -12.93 7.18
C LEU A 307 17.73 -12.27 8.53
N ASP A 308 17.86 -10.95 8.55
CA ASP A 308 18.13 -10.14 9.74
C ASP A 308 16.86 -9.62 10.39
N THR A 309 15.86 -9.24 9.59
CA THR A 309 14.59 -8.66 10.04
C THR A 309 13.40 -9.45 9.50
N LEU A 310 12.49 -9.85 10.40
CA LEU A 310 11.20 -10.44 10.05
C LEU A 310 10.07 -9.67 10.75
N ARG A 311 9.09 -9.20 9.97
CA ARG A 311 7.87 -8.61 10.50
C ARG A 311 6.66 -9.46 10.15
N ILE A 312 5.92 -9.86 11.19
CA ILE A 312 4.72 -10.69 11.11
C ILE A 312 3.66 -10.15 12.08
N SER A 313 3.53 -8.82 12.11
CA SER A 313 2.54 -8.15 12.96
C SER A 313 1.12 -8.47 12.48
N ASP A 314 0.21 -8.76 13.42
CA ASP A 314 -1.20 -9.08 13.14
C ASP A 314 -1.34 -10.13 12.03
N CYS A 315 -0.66 -11.26 12.25
CA CYS A 315 -0.70 -12.44 11.39
C CYS A 315 -1.57 -13.57 11.97
N LYS A 316 -2.47 -13.21 12.91
CA LYS A 316 -3.32 -14.11 13.70
C LYS A 316 -2.54 -15.19 14.46
N LEU A 317 -1.30 -14.89 14.86
CA LEU A 317 -0.49 -15.81 15.64
C LEU A 317 -1.08 -15.95 17.05
N THR A 318 -0.91 -17.13 17.63
CA THR A 318 -1.40 -17.46 18.97
C THR A 318 -0.26 -17.95 19.86
N ALA A 319 -0.55 -18.24 21.13
CA ALA A 319 0.41 -18.85 22.05
C ALA A 319 1.12 -20.10 21.46
N GLU A 320 0.41 -20.96 20.73
CA GLU A 320 1.00 -22.17 20.13
C GLU A 320 2.03 -21.83 19.05
N SER A 321 1.84 -20.73 18.32
CA SER A 321 2.81 -20.25 17.33
C SER A 321 4.17 -20.00 17.98
N CYS A 322 4.22 -19.50 19.23
CA CYS A 322 5.45 -19.19 19.95
C CYS A 322 6.38 -20.40 20.15
N LYS A 323 5.85 -21.64 20.17
CA LYS A 323 6.68 -22.85 20.22
C LYS A 323 7.60 -22.98 19.00
N TYR A 324 7.08 -22.68 17.82
CA TYR A 324 7.85 -22.71 16.57
C TYR A 324 8.82 -21.54 16.48
N ILE A 325 8.38 -20.35 16.92
CA ILE A 325 9.21 -19.14 16.99
C ILE A 325 10.41 -19.38 17.90
N ALA A 326 10.17 -19.85 19.12
CA ALA A 326 11.22 -20.13 20.10
C ALA A 326 12.27 -21.12 19.58
N LYS A 327 11.82 -22.19 18.91
CA LYS A 327 12.71 -23.18 18.28
C LYS A 327 13.59 -22.58 17.19
N ALA A 328 13.06 -21.65 16.40
CA ALA A 328 13.80 -21.02 15.32
C ALA A 328 14.77 -19.94 15.79
N LEU A 329 14.41 -19.15 16.82
CA LEU A 329 15.30 -18.16 17.43
C LEU A 329 16.61 -18.79 17.92
N ALA A 330 16.57 -20.05 18.37
CA ALA A 330 17.75 -20.81 18.78
C ALA A 330 18.68 -21.22 17.61
N LYS A 331 18.34 -20.94 16.34
CA LYS A 331 19.09 -21.39 15.16
C LYS A 331 19.23 -20.32 14.07
N SER A 332 18.58 -19.18 14.22
CA SER A 332 18.48 -18.15 13.20
C SER A 332 19.43 -16.99 13.49
N PRO A 333 20.00 -16.32 12.46
CA PRO A 333 20.75 -15.08 12.66
C PRO A 333 19.86 -13.85 12.87
N LEU A 334 18.54 -14.03 13.00
CA LEU A 334 17.57 -12.95 13.11
C LEU A 334 17.92 -11.97 14.25
N ARG A 335 17.92 -10.68 13.91
CA ARG A 335 18.24 -9.57 14.82
C ARG A 335 17.03 -8.73 15.17
N GLU A 336 16.03 -8.66 14.30
CA GLU A 336 14.78 -7.91 14.52
C GLU A 336 13.58 -8.82 14.24
N LEU A 337 12.69 -8.93 15.22
CA LEU A 337 11.45 -9.67 15.10
C LEU A 337 10.29 -8.80 15.58
N ASP A 338 9.35 -8.57 14.68
CA ASP A 338 8.11 -7.88 15.01
C ASP A 338 6.93 -8.87 15.06
N LEU A 339 6.42 -9.07 16.26
CA LEU A 339 5.26 -9.92 16.57
C LEU A 339 4.04 -9.11 16.98
N SER A 340 4.04 -7.78 16.85
CA SER A 340 2.99 -6.95 17.43
C SER A 340 1.58 -7.29 16.94
N CYS A 341 0.57 -6.99 17.75
CA CYS A 341 -0.83 -7.16 17.42
C CYS A 341 -1.23 -8.64 17.14
N ASN A 342 -0.52 -9.61 17.72
CA ASN A 342 -0.90 -11.03 17.69
C ASN A 342 -1.43 -11.49 19.05
N ASP A 343 -2.30 -12.49 19.11
CA ASP A 343 -2.90 -12.95 20.37
C ASP A 343 -2.02 -13.99 21.08
N LEU A 344 -0.81 -13.58 21.46
CA LEU A 344 0.21 -14.47 22.04
C LEU A 344 -0.11 -14.83 23.50
N ARG A 345 -0.62 -13.86 24.27
CA ARG A 345 -0.93 -13.98 25.70
C ARG A 345 0.29 -14.39 26.55
N ASP A 346 0.08 -14.53 27.86
CA ASP A 346 1.15 -14.91 28.79
C ASP A 346 1.72 -16.31 28.51
N THR A 347 0.88 -17.24 28.05
CA THR A 347 1.33 -18.59 27.67
C THR A 347 2.28 -18.56 26.47
N GLY A 348 2.01 -17.72 25.48
CA GLY A 348 2.91 -17.51 24.35
C GLY A 348 4.22 -16.85 24.75
N MET A 349 4.19 -15.85 25.65
CA MET A 349 5.40 -15.21 26.16
C MET A 349 6.27 -16.20 26.94
N LYS A 350 5.66 -17.06 27.76
CA LYS A 350 6.39 -18.13 28.46
C LYS A 350 7.17 -19.03 27.50
N LEU A 351 6.52 -19.51 26.43
CA LEU A 351 7.19 -20.32 25.39
C LEU A 351 8.28 -19.55 24.66
N LEU A 352 8.00 -18.29 24.31
CA LEU A 352 8.97 -17.42 23.63
C LEU A 352 10.22 -17.17 24.49
N SER A 353 10.05 -17.06 25.80
CA SER A 353 11.15 -16.82 26.75
C SER A 353 12.21 -17.93 26.72
N ASP A 354 11.82 -19.17 26.47
CA ASP A 354 12.77 -20.29 26.33
C ASP A 354 13.68 -20.11 25.11
N GLY A 355 13.11 -19.67 23.98
CA GLY A 355 13.87 -19.36 22.77
C GLY A 355 14.80 -18.16 22.95
N LEU A 356 14.31 -17.10 23.61
CA LEU A 356 15.09 -15.89 23.89
C LEU A 356 16.26 -16.15 24.86
N ARG A 357 16.08 -17.07 25.81
CA ARG A 357 17.14 -17.49 26.74
C ARG A 357 18.17 -18.45 26.13
N SER A 358 17.94 -18.96 24.92
CA SER A 358 18.94 -19.78 24.22
C SER A 358 20.25 -19.02 24.02
N SER A 359 21.39 -19.68 24.23
CA SER A 359 22.73 -19.09 23.99
C SER A 359 22.98 -18.75 22.52
N TYR A 360 22.18 -19.31 21.60
CA TYR A 360 22.28 -19.06 20.16
C TYR A 360 21.35 -17.95 19.66
N CYS A 361 20.54 -17.35 20.54
CA CYS A 361 19.64 -16.26 20.16
C CYS A 361 20.42 -14.96 19.95
N ASN A 362 20.34 -14.40 18.74
CA ASN A 362 21.02 -13.16 18.34
C ASN A 362 20.07 -11.96 18.24
N LEU A 363 18.86 -12.07 18.81
CA LEU A 363 17.83 -11.06 18.64
C LEU A 363 18.19 -9.77 19.39
N ASN A 364 18.26 -8.65 18.66
CA ASN A 364 18.55 -7.32 19.18
C ASN A 364 17.28 -6.50 19.45
N ILE A 365 16.26 -6.66 18.61
CA ILE A 365 15.02 -5.88 18.64
C ILE A 365 13.85 -6.86 18.66
N LEU A 366 12.98 -6.73 19.66
CA LEU A 366 11.75 -7.50 19.77
C LEU A 366 10.57 -6.55 19.99
N ASN A 367 9.60 -6.60 19.09
CA ASN A 367 8.33 -5.90 19.26
C ASN A 367 7.23 -6.90 19.65
N LEU A 368 6.66 -6.71 20.84
CA LEU A 368 5.54 -7.46 21.40
C LEU A 368 4.36 -6.53 21.72
N SER A 369 4.25 -5.39 21.05
CA SER A 369 3.18 -4.45 21.33
C SER A 369 1.80 -5.05 21.01
N ASP A 370 0.80 -4.81 21.84
CA ASP A 370 -0.57 -5.36 21.70
C ASP A 370 -0.61 -6.89 21.52
N CYS A 371 0.19 -7.62 22.31
CA CYS A 371 0.25 -9.09 22.26
C CYS A 371 -0.66 -9.79 23.29
N LYS A 372 -1.56 -9.02 23.93
CA LYS A 372 -2.43 -9.45 25.03
C LYS A 372 -1.64 -9.99 26.24
N LEU A 373 -0.45 -9.44 26.47
CA LEU A 373 0.36 -9.75 27.64
C LEU A 373 -0.19 -9.05 28.89
N THR A 374 -0.06 -9.69 30.03
CA THR A 374 -0.45 -9.14 31.33
C THR A 374 0.77 -9.04 32.26
N GLU A 375 0.54 -8.66 33.51
CA GLU A 375 1.57 -8.68 34.57
C GLU A 375 2.27 -10.04 34.71
N GLN A 376 1.62 -11.15 34.35
CA GLN A 376 2.20 -12.50 34.45
C GLN A 376 3.39 -12.68 33.51
N SER A 377 3.31 -12.14 32.28
CA SER A 377 4.40 -12.15 31.30
C SER A 377 5.67 -11.45 31.78
N CYS A 378 5.54 -10.48 32.70
CA CYS A 378 6.67 -9.71 33.19
C CYS A 378 7.70 -10.57 33.94
N THR A 379 7.27 -11.70 34.52
CA THR A 379 8.18 -12.67 35.16
C THR A 379 9.08 -13.33 34.12
N ASP A 380 8.51 -13.84 33.03
CA ASP A 380 9.26 -14.49 31.96
C ASP A 380 10.19 -13.52 31.23
N ILE A 381 9.72 -12.29 30.98
CA ILE A 381 10.53 -11.22 30.40
C ILE A 381 11.68 -10.84 31.35
N SER A 382 11.42 -10.72 32.66
CA SER A 382 12.46 -10.43 33.64
C SER A 382 13.56 -11.49 33.64
N TYR A 383 13.23 -12.77 33.48
CA TYR A 383 14.23 -13.83 33.31
C TYR A 383 15.03 -13.71 32.01
N VAL A 384 14.41 -13.26 30.91
CA VAL A 384 15.13 -12.99 29.65
C VAL A 384 16.13 -11.85 29.84
N LEU A 385 15.76 -10.79 30.56
CA LEU A 385 16.62 -9.65 30.83
C LEU A 385 17.80 -9.99 31.76
N GLN A 386 17.63 -10.98 32.63
CA GLN A 386 18.68 -11.47 33.54
C GLN A 386 19.62 -12.50 32.91
N LYS A 387 19.34 -12.96 31.68
CA LYS A 387 20.15 -13.96 31.00
C LYS A 387 21.49 -13.35 30.55
N ALA A 388 22.58 -13.94 31.02
CA ALA A 388 23.93 -13.65 30.53
C ALA A 388 24.00 -13.78 29.00
N ASP A 389 24.82 -12.95 28.36
CA ASP A 389 25.02 -12.92 26.91
C ASP A 389 23.73 -12.67 26.08
N SER A 390 22.73 -12.02 26.65
CA SER A 390 21.56 -11.58 25.87
C SER A 390 21.97 -10.55 24.81
N SER A 391 21.46 -10.73 23.58
CA SER A 391 21.65 -9.74 22.50
C SER A 391 20.57 -8.66 22.48
N LEU A 392 19.54 -8.78 23.32
CA LEU A 392 18.38 -7.89 23.28
C LEU A 392 18.77 -6.48 23.73
N ARG A 393 18.57 -5.49 22.85
CA ARG A 393 18.86 -4.07 23.08
C ARG A 393 17.59 -3.22 23.08
N GLU A 394 16.55 -3.65 22.40
CA GLU A 394 15.28 -2.96 22.30
C GLU A 394 14.12 -3.92 22.50
N LEU A 395 13.22 -3.53 23.41
CA LEU A 395 12.01 -4.28 23.72
C LEU A 395 10.82 -3.33 23.75
N ASP A 396 9.86 -3.60 22.88
CA ASP A 396 8.58 -2.89 22.86
C ASP A 396 7.47 -3.76 23.44
N LEU A 397 6.89 -3.32 24.56
CA LEU A 397 5.78 -3.96 25.24
C LEU A 397 4.51 -3.09 25.23
N SER A 398 4.48 -2.07 24.38
CA SER A 398 3.37 -1.11 24.34
C SER A 398 2.02 -1.79 24.17
N ASP A 399 0.94 -1.16 24.62
CA ASP A 399 -0.44 -1.65 24.45
C ASP A 399 -0.75 -3.00 25.12
N ASN A 400 0.09 -3.47 26.05
CA ASN A 400 -0.19 -4.63 26.90
C ASN A 400 -0.61 -4.19 28.31
N ASP A 401 -1.55 -4.89 28.94
CA ASP A 401 -2.07 -4.53 30.26
C ASP A 401 -1.15 -5.06 31.38
N LEU A 402 0.09 -4.53 31.44
CA LEU A 402 1.14 -5.01 32.34
C LEU A 402 0.98 -4.58 33.80
N LEU A 403 0.29 -3.45 34.03
CA LEU A 403 0.02 -2.87 35.36
C LEU A 403 1.30 -2.52 36.15
N ASP A 404 1.13 -1.86 37.30
CA ASP A 404 2.26 -1.49 38.17
C ASP A 404 2.99 -2.71 38.75
N SER A 405 2.26 -3.77 39.04
CA SER A 405 2.77 -5.05 39.56
C SER A 405 3.71 -5.74 38.57
N GLY A 406 3.33 -5.81 37.29
CA GLY A 406 4.18 -6.37 36.24
C GLY A 406 5.44 -5.53 36.03
N VAL A 407 5.32 -4.21 35.96
CA VAL A 407 6.47 -3.31 35.80
C VAL A 407 7.42 -3.36 37.01
N LYS A 408 6.91 -3.60 38.22
CA LYS A 408 7.76 -3.86 39.39
C LYS A 408 8.64 -5.10 39.19
N VAL A 409 8.11 -6.18 38.62
CA VAL A 409 8.88 -7.40 38.30
C VAL A 409 9.89 -7.17 37.16
N LEU A 410 9.50 -6.42 36.12
CA LEU A 410 10.41 -6.01 35.05
C LEU A 410 11.57 -5.16 35.59
N SER A 411 11.29 -4.25 36.51
CA SER A 411 12.29 -3.37 37.13
C SER A 411 13.38 -4.19 37.84
N ALA A 412 13.02 -5.28 38.51
CA ALA A 412 14.01 -6.19 39.11
C ALA A 412 14.92 -6.86 38.06
N GLY A 413 14.38 -7.21 36.88
CA GLY A 413 15.18 -7.77 35.78
C GLY A 413 16.15 -6.74 35.18
N LEU A 414 15.72 -5.49 35.06
CA LEU A 414 16.54 -4.37 34.58
C LEU A 414 17.71 -4.04 35.53
N MET A 415 17.58 -4.35 36.82
CA MET A 415 18.63 -4.14 37.82
C MET A 415 19.78 -5.16 37.72
N SER A 416 19.62 -6.23 36.94
CA SER A 416 20.67 -7.23 36.74
C SER A 416 21.90 -6.64 36.05
N SER A 417 23.10 -7.05 36.47
CA SER A 417 24.36 -6.73 35.78
C SER A 417 24.42 -7.29 34.36
N GLU A 418 23.64 -8.34 34.08
CA GLU A 418 23.57 -8.98 32.77
C GLU A 418 22.64 -8.25 31.80
N CYS A 419 21.82 -7.31 32.29
CA CYS A 419 20.79 -6.67 31.49
C CYS A 419 21.37 -5.59 30.58
N VAL A 420 21.53 -5.88 29.30
CA VAL A 420 22.11 -4.99 28.29
C VAL A 420 21.08 -4.18 27.48
N LEU A 421 19.83 -4.15 27.94
CA LEU A 421 18.72 -3.45 27.28
C LEU A 421 18.97 -1.93 27.28
N LYS A 422 18.77 -1.28 26.13
CA LYS A 422 18.96 0.15 25.91
C LYS A 422 17.65 0.92 25.73
N ILE A 423 16.67 0.29 25.10
CA ILE A 423 15.39 0.90 24.77
C ILE A 423 14.28 0.01 25.31
N LEU A 424 13.39 0.61 26.11
CA LEU A 424 12.20 -0.04 26.62
C LEU A 424 10.99 0.84 26.33
N ARG A 425 9.97 0.29 25.66
CA ARG A 425 8.69 0.99 25.44
C ARG A 425 7.57 0.32 26.22
N LEU A 426 6.89 1.13 27.03
CA LEU A 426 5.78 0.76 27.91
C LEU A 426 4.56 1.67 27.64
N SER A 427 4.43 2.13 26.40
CA SER A 427 3.36 3.04 26.01
C SER A 427 2.00 2.35 26.17
N GLY A 428 1.05 2.96 26.88
CA GLY A 428 -0.30 2.38 27.00
C GLY A 428 -0.38 1.11 27.84
N CYS A 429 0.48 0.94 28.84
CA CYS A 429 0.56 -0.26 29.68
C CYS A 429 -0.26 -0.23 30.98
N CYS A 430 -1.18 0.74 31.11
CA CYS A 430 -2.02 0.96 32.31
C CYS A 430 -1.20 1.26 33.57
N LEU A 431 -0.13 2.05 33.43
CA LEU A 431 0.83 2.34 34.50
C LEU A 431 0.45 3.58 35.31
N THR A 432 0.81 3.59 36.60
CA THR A 432 0.67 4.75 37.48
C THR A 432 2.00 5.30 37.99
N ALA A 433 1.97 6.32 38.86
CA ALA A 433 3.15 6.84 39.57
C ALA A 433 3.96 5.75 40.31
N LYS A 434 3.32 4.62 40.68
CA LYS A 434 4.00 3.48 41.31
C LYS A 434 5.02 2.83 40.38
N SER A 435 4.67 2.65 39.10
CA SER A 435 5.60 2.15 38.07
C SER A 435 6.82 3.05 37.89
N CYS A 436 6.63 4.37 37.89
CA CYS A 436 7.75 5.30 37.85
C CYS A 436 8.70 5.04 39.03
N SER A 437 8.17 4.88 40.24
CA SER A 437 8.98 4.64 41.43
C SER A 437 9.81 3.36 41.32
N SER A 438 9.22 2.25 40.84
CA SER A 438 9.93 0.99 40.61
C SER A 438 11.03 1.13 39.55
N LEU A 439 10.74 1.79 38.42
CA LEU A 439 11.71 1.96 37.34
C LEU A 439 12.82 2.95 37.71
N ILE A 440 12.56 3.94 38.55
CA ILE A 440 13.61 4.83 39.06
C ILE A 440 14.60 4.07 39.93
N LEU A 441 14.13 3.16 40.80
CA LEU A 441 15.04 2.29 41.55
C LEU A 441 15.90 1.43 40.63
N ALA A 442 15.36 0.98 39.49
CA ALA A 442 16.15 0.34 38.48
C ALA A 442 17.17 1.29 37.89
N LEU A 443 16.78 2.48 37.42
CA LEU A 443 17.68 3.46 36.80
C LEU A 443 18.77 3.99 37.73
N ASP A 444 18.52 4.06 39.03
CA ASP A 444 19.51 4.40 40.07
C ASP A 444 20.56 3.28 40.25
N SER A 445 20.30 2.05 39.78
CA SER A 445 21.29 1.00 39.81
C SER A 445 22.37 1.26 38.77
N ASN A 446 23.64 1.15 39.18
CA ASN A 446 24.79 1.33 38.29
C ASN A 446 24.84 0.30 37.13
N SER A 447 24.02 -0.75 37.20
CA SER A 447 23.92 -1.84 36.22
C SER A 447 23.07 -1.51 35.00
N THR A 448 22.23 -0.47 35.00
CA THR A 448 21.36 -0.26 33.84
C THR A 448 22.10 0.34 32.64
N HIS A 449 21.72 -0.17 31.47
CA HIS A 449 22.17 0.32 30.17
C HIS A 449 21.08 1.09 29.40
N LEU A 450 19.93 1.34 30.03
CA LEU A 450 18.81 2.05 29.42
C LEU A 450 19.21 3.48 29.06
N THR A 451 18.94 3.83 27.80
CA THR A 451 19.11 5.18 27.24
C THR A 451 17.79 5.78 26.79
N GLU A 452 16.77 4.97 26.51
CA GLU A 452 15.46 5.46 26.07
C GLU A 452 14.33 4.71 26.78
N LEU A 453 13.34 5.47 27.25
CA LEU A 453 12.17 4.94 27.93
C LEU A 453 10.91 5.67 27.47
N ASP A 454 9.92 4.92 26.98
CA ASP A 454 8.63 5.46 26.57
C ASP A 454 7.52 5.04 27.54
N PHE A 455 6.90 6.04 28.19
CA PHE A 455 5.74 5.92 29.06
C PHE A 455 4.50 6.62 28.52
N SER A 456 4.48 7.02 27.25
CA SER A 456 3.32 7.67 26.64
C SER A 456 2.03 6.87 26.89
N TYR A 457 0.89 7.56 26.89
CA TYR A 457 -0.42 6.93 27.11
C TYR A 457 -0.57 6.15 28.43
N ASN A 458 0.09 6.56 29.52
CA ASN A 458 -0.13 6.02 30.87
C ASN A 458 -0.70 7.06 31.86
N HIS A 459 -1.00 6.68 33.11
CA HIS A 459 -1.46 7.58 34.16
C HIS A 459 -0.38 7.85 35.22
N LEU A 460 0.73 8.48 34.85
CA LEU A 460 1.87 8.64 35.77
C LEU A 460 1.62 9.64 36.93
N GLY A 461 0.52 10.39 36.88
CA GLY A 461 0.22 11.47 37.82
C GLY A 461 1.21 12.65 37.74
N PRO A 462 0.98 13.74 38.49
CA PRO A 462 1.88 14.90 38.50
C PRO A 462 3.31 14.56 38.97
N SER A 463 3.45 13.64 39.93
CA SER A 463 4.74 13.24 40.51
C SER A 463 5.59 12.38 39.58
N GLY A 464 4.98 11.54 38.73
CA GLY A 464 5.70 10.74 37.74
C GLY A 464 6.32 11.57 36.62
N LEU A 465 5.75 12.74 36.31
CA LEU A 465 6.23 13.65 35.26
C LEU A 465 7.42 14.54 35.71
N MET A 466 7.63 14.67 37.02
CA MET A 466 8.58 15.65 37.61
C MET A 466 10.03 15.16 37.70
N LYS A 467 10.32 13.85 37.53
CA LYS A 467 11.69 13.31 37.60
C LYS A 467 12.41 13.33 36.24
N ARG A 468 12.38 14.46 35.56
CA ARG A 468 12.98 14.66 34.22
C ARG A 468 14.45 15.10 34.22
N ASN A 469 15.08 15.36 35.37
CA ASN A 469 16.38 16.07 35.40
C ASN A 469 17.59 15.21 35.80
N SER A 470 18.54 15.16 34.85
CA SER A 470 20.02 15.16 34.93
C SER A 470 20.81 14.08 35.69
N VAL A 471 20.18 13.11 36.38
CA VAL A 471 20.95 12.10 37.16
C VAL A 471 21.19 10.79 36.38
N TYR A 472 20.40 10.48 35.36
CA TYR A 472 20.40 9.17 34.70
C TYR A 472 21.10 9.16 33.32
N LYS A 473 21.59 8.00 32.87
CA LYS A 473 22.10 7.77 31.49
C LYS A 473 21.03 7.87 30.39
N LEU A 474 19.77 8.15 30.75
CA LEU A 474 18.67 8.29 29.81
C LEU A 474 18.85 9.54 28.94
N LYS A 475 18.86 9.32 27.63
CA LYS A 475 18.87 10.37 26.60
C LYS A 475 17.44 10.84 26.30
N THR A 476 16.48 9.92 26.31
CA THR A 476 15.10 10.19 25.88
C THR A 476 14.11 9.60 26.86
N ILE A 477 13.16 10.41 27.32
CA ILE A 477 11.99 9.96 28.10
C ILE A 477 10.72 10.59 27.51
N THR A 478 9.85 9.73 26.99
CA THR A 478 8.58 10.14 26.37
C THR A 478 7.42 9.88 27.33
N VAL A 479 6.55 10.88 27.52
CA VAL A 479 5.39 10.83 28.46
C VAL A 479 4.14 11.46 27.83
N ASP A 480 4.07 11.45 26.50
CA ASP A 480 3.00 12.13 25.76
C ASP A 480 1.64 11.46 25.99
N HIS A 481 0.58 12.27 25.97
CA HIS A 481 -0.81 11.80 26.08
C HIS A 481 -1.15 11.02 27.36
N CYS A 482 -0.40 11.22 28.45
CA CYS A 482 -0.72 10.69 29.78
C CYS A 482 -2.00 11.29 30.37
N GLY A 483 -2.70 10.54 31.22
CA GLY A 483 -3.94 10.99 31.87
C GLY A 483 -4.69 9.87 32.61
N GLU A 484 -5.66 10.23 33.45
CA GLU A 484 -6.44 9.28 34.28
C GLU A 484 -7.15 8.19 33.46
N LEU A 485 -7.63 8.54 32.25
CA LEU A 485 -8.30 7.60 31.35
C LEU A 485 -7.43 6.41 30.93
N ARG A 486 -6.11 6.51 31.09
CA ARG A 486 -5.14 5.51 30.63
C ARG A 486 -5.04 4.26 31.52
N ILE A 487 -5.72 4.25 32.67
CA ILE A 487 -5.79 3.08 33.56
C ILE A 487 -6.83 2.05 33.05
N ALA A 488 -7.76 2.47 32.19
CA ALA A 488 -8.76 1.55 31.64
C ALA A 488 -8.08 0.46 30.78
N PRO A 489 -8.52 -0.80 30.85
CA PRO A 489 -7.97 -1.86 29.98
C PRO A 489 -8.45 -1.72 28.53
N GLY A 490 -7.68 -2.30 27.61
CA GLY A 490 -8.00 -2.35 26.18
C GLY A 490 -8.15 -0.97 25.51
N LEU A 491 -8.95 -0.90 24.43
CA LEU A 491 -9.05 0.31 23.59
C LEU A 491 -9.69 1.51 24.31
N LYS A 492 -10.44 1.28 25.39
CA LYS A 492 -11.07 2.35 26.18
C LYS A 492 -10.04 3.30 26.79
N LYS A 493 -8.81 2.84 27.00
CA LYS A 493 -7.70 3.68 27.43
C LYS A 493 -7.42 4.81 26.45
N TYR A 494 -7.81 4.67 25.18
CA TYR A 494 -7.67 5.68 24.12
C TYR A 494 -8.91 6.54 23.92
N ALA A 495 -9.88 6.52 24.85
CA ALA A 495 -11.12 7.26 24.74
C ALA A 495 -10.88 8.73 24.33
N TRP A 496 -11.58 9.14 23.27
CA TRP A 496 -11.48 10.47 22.66
C TRP A 496 -12.84 11.13 22.64
N LYS A 497 -12.92 12.32 23.25
CA LYS A 497 -14.17 13.07 23.35
C LYS A 497 -14.40 13.84 22.05
N LEU A 498 -15.48 13.47 21.35
CA LEU A 498 -15.89 14.08 20.09
C LEU A 498 -17.19 14.88 20.24
N THR A 499 -17.36 15.89 19.40
CA THR A 499 -18.60 16.62 19.16
C THR A 499 -18.78 16.87 17.65
N VAL A 500 -20.01 16.74 17.16
CA VAL A 500 -20.33 17.02 15.75
C VAL A 500 -20.21 18.52 15.49
N ASP A 501 -19.52 18.93 14.41
CA ASP A 501 -19.36 20.33 14.03
C ASP A 501 -20.60 20.83 13.26
N PRO A 502 -21.43 21.72 13.84
CA PRO A 502 -22.63 22.24 13.19
C PRO A 502 -22.35 23.03 11.90
N ASN A 503 -21.12 23.54 11.74
CA ASN A 503 -20.69 24.29 10.56
C ASN A 503 -20.40 23.38 9.36
N THR A 504 -20.31 22.06 9.59
CA THR A 504 -20.11 21.05 8.54
C THR A 504 -21.38 20.28 8.23
N ALA A 505 -22.30 20.17 9.19
CA ALA A 505 -23.51 19.36 9.09
C ALA A 505 -24.43 19.81 7.94
N ASN A 506 -24.86 18.88 7.09
CA ASN A 506 -25.89 19.15 6.10
C ASN A 506 -27.18 19.74 6.71
N THR A 507 -27.91 20.54 5.94
CA THR A 507 -29.12 21.26 6.35
C THR A 507 -30.26 20.35 6.83
N ARG A 508 -30.31 19.09 6.40
CA ARG A 508 -31.31 18.11 6.86
C ARG A 508 -30.95 17.43 8.18
N LEU A 509 -29.78 17.73 8.75
CA LEU A 509 -29.32 17.13 9.99
C LEU A 509 -29.65 18.04 11.18
N SER A 510 -30.42 17.51 12.13
CA SER A 510 -30.65 18.17 13.42
C SER A 510 -29.66 17.64 14.46
N LEU A 511 -29.09 18.56 15.24
CA LEU A 511 -28.13 18.26 16.30
C LEU A 511 -28.73 18.58 17.67
N THR A 512 -28.44 17.71 18.64
CA THR A 512 -28.71 17.99 20.06
C THR A 512 -27.90 19.19 20.56
N ALA A 513 -28.33 19.83 21.64
CA ALA A 513 -27.64 20.99 22.23
C ALA A 513 -26.17 20.70 22.62
N SER A 514 -25.88 19.44 22.99
CA SER A 514 -24.52 18.98 23.31
C SER A 514 -23.69 18.60 22.08
N ASN A 515 -24.25 18.65 20.86
CA ASN A 515 -23.64 18.19 19.62
C ASN A 515 -23.14 16.74 19.67
N THR A 516 -23.79 15.89 20.46
CA THR A 516 -23.41 14.48 20.62
C THR A 516 -24.32 13.52 19.86
N ARG A 517 -25.49 13.98 19.43
CA ARG A 517 -26.45 13.20 18.64
C ARG A 517 -26.92 13.98 17.43
N MET A 518 -27.05 13.26 16.32
CA MET A 518 -27.50 13.71 15.02
C MET A 518 -28.70 12.89 14.54
N LEU A 519 -29.73 13.58 14.03
CA LEU A 519 -30.97 12.99 13.50
C LEU A 519 -31.19 13.48 12.07
N LEU A 520 -31.57 12.58 11.16
CA LEU A 520 -31.96 12.97 9.80
C LEU A 520 -33.43 13.37 9.76
N LEU A 521 -33.71 14.57 9.26
CA LEU A 521 -35.05 15.10 9.10
C LEU A 521 -35.55 14.98 7.65
N ALA A 522 -36.88 14.98 7.50
CA ALA A 522 -37.52 14.99 6.18
C ALA A 522 -37.19 16.27 5.39
N GLU A 523 -37.16 17.42 6.07
CA GLU A 523 -37.00 18.75 5.47
C GLU A 523 -35.72 19.46 5.95
N ASP A 524 -35.27 20.42 5.14
CA ASP A 524 -34.12 21.27 5.46
C ASP A 524 -34.41 22.19 6.65
N GLN A 525 -33.44 22.30 7.55
CA GLN A 525 -33.50 23.23 8.67
C GLN A 525 -33.01 24.63 8.27
N PRO A 526 -33.61 25.70 8.82
CA PRO A 526 -33.13 27.06 8.62
C PRO A 526 -31.76 27.20 9.29
N CYS A 527 -30.70 27.31 8.49
CA CYS A 527 -29.35 27.50 8.99
C CYS A 527 -28.58 28.49 8.11
N GLN A 528 -27.60 29.19 8.71
CA GLN A 528 -26.70 30.04 7.95
C GLN A 528 -25.81 29.18 7.05
N ASP A 529 -25.74 29.55 5.76
CA ASP A 529 -24.84 28.88 4.82
C ASP A 529 -23.39 29.06 5.29
N HIS A 530 -22.62 27.98 5.22
CA HIS A 530 -21.24 27.96 5.68
C HIS A 530 -20.37 27.23 4.66
N ARG A 531 -19.17 27.77 4.38
CA ARG A 531 -18.30 27.23 3.31
C ARG A 531 -17.90 25.76 3.52
N GLN A 532 -17.88 25.30 4.77
CA GLN A 532 -17.53 23.92 5.15
C GLN A 532 -18.73 22.97 5.22
N ARG A 533 -19.96 23.47 4.98
CA ARG A 533 -21.19 22.69 5.07
C ARG A 533 -21.31 21.70 3.92
N PHE A 534 -21.60 20.44 4.21
CA PHE A 534 -21.94 19.46 3.18
C PHE A 534 -23.28 19.82 2.54
N GLN A 535 -23.29 20.09 1.24
CA GLN A 535 -24.51 20.53 0.54
C GLN A 535 -25.36 19.38 0.01
N TYR A 536 -24.74 18.29 -0.44
CA TYR A 536 -25.45 17.18 -1.11
C TYR A 536 -25.62 15.95 -0.24
N ALA A 537 -24.56 15.55 0.46
CA ALA A 537 -24.58 14.35 1.28
C ALA A 537 -25.03 14.70 2.71
N THR A 538 -25.95 13.92 3.25
CA THR A 538 -26.51 14.02 4.62
C THR A 538 -25.50 13.54 5.65
N GLN A 539 -24.44 14.34 5.85
CA GLN A 539 -23.29 14.00 6.69
C GLN A 539 -22.67 15.24 7.36
N ALA A 540 -21.86 14.99 8.38
CA ALA A 540 -21.13 15.97 9.16
C ALA A 540 -19.75 15.44 9.57
N LEU A 541 -18.80 16.34 9.85
CA LEU A 541 -17.55 16.02 10.55
C LEU A 541 -17.67 16.40 12.02
N CYS A 542 -16.82 15.80 12.86
CA CYS A 542 -16.57 16.28 14.21
C CYS A 542 -15.65 17.50 14.21
N LYS A 543 -15.71 18.27 15.30
CA LYS A 543 -14.90 19.48 15.47
C LYS A 543 -13.44 19.16 15.82
N GLU A 544 -13.25 18.15 16.66
CA GLU A 544 -11.95 17.77 17.19
C GLU A 544 -11.13 17.01 16.13
N SER A 545 -9.86 17.39 15.97
CA SER A 545 -8.91 16.60 15.22
C SER A 545 -8.52 15.35 16.02
N LEU A 546 -8.37 14.22 15.33
CA LEU A 546 -7.80 13.01 15.88
C LEU A 546 -6.28 13.13 15.84
N SER A 547 -5.62 12.82 16.96
CA SER A 547 -4.16 12.89 17.08
C SER A 547 -3.64 11.74 17.93
N GLY A 548 -2.58 11.09 17.48
CA GLY A 548 -2.02 9.92 18.16
C GLY A 548 -2.98 8.73 18.10
N ARG A 549 -3.21 8.08 19.25
CA ARG A 549 -4.18 6.98 19.40
C ARG A 549 -5.51 7.49 19.94
N CYS A 550 -6.60 7.23 19.22
CA CYS A 550 -7.95 7.67 19.56
C CYS A 550 -8.93 6.49 19.46
N TYR A 551 -9.85 6.40 20.42
CA TYR A 551 -10.95 5.45 20.43
C TYR A 551 -12.26 6.16 20.77
N TRP A 552 -13.33 5.85 20.06
CA TRP A 552 -14.67 6.32 20.41
C TRP A 552 -15.73 5.30 20.02
N GLU A 553 -16.88 5.42 20.64
CA GLU A 553 -18.01 4.52 20.42
C GLU A 553 -19.22 5.33 19.94
N VAL A 554 -19.98 4.74 19.01
CA VAL A 554 -21.21 5.33 18.48
C VAL A 554 -22.35 4.31 18.53
N GLU A 555 -23.54 4.81 18.84
CA GLU A 555 -24.79 4.09 18.64
C GLU A 555 -25.47 4.62 17.38
N TRP A 556 -26.02 3.73 16.56
CA TRP A 556 -26.66 4.09 15.30
C TRP A 556 -28.03 3.42 15.13
N TYR A 557 -28.91 4.04 14.34
CA TYR A 557 -30.23 3.51 14.00
C TYR A 557 -30.59 3.88 12.54
N GLY A 558 -31.28 2.99 11.83
CA GLY A 558 -31.59 3.15 10.40
C GLY A 558 -30.33 2.98 9.55
N GLY A 559 -30.15 3.76 8.50
CA GLY A 559 -28.97 3.76 7.65
C GLY A 559 -27.94 4.78 8.10
N ALA A 560 -26.71 4.32 8.35
CA ALA A 560 -25.64 5.11 8.93
C ALA A 560 -24.31 4.95 8.18
N SER A 561 -23.45 5.95 8.26
CA SER A 561 -22.05 5.89 7.81
C SER A 561 -21.16 6.43 8.91
N ILE A 562 -20.21 5.62 9.36
CA ILE A 562 -19.24 5.96 10.40
C ILE A 562 -17.88 6.04 9.72
N ALA A 563 -17.29 7.22 9.72
CA ALA A 563 -16.14 7.50 8.89
C ALA A 563 -15.02 8.22 9.65
N VAL A 564 -13.84 8.13 9.06
CA VAL A 564 -12.72 9.01 9.35
C VAL A 564 -12.31 9.67 8.04
N ALA A 565 -12.09 10.97 8.05
CA ALA A 565 -11.82 11.74 6.85
C ALA A 565 -10.85 12.89 7.10
N TYR A 566 -10.17 13.30 6.04
CA TYR A 566 -9.47 14.56 6.02
C TYR A 566 -10.46 15.72 5.96
N LYS A 567 -10.14 16.82 6.64
CA LYS A 567 -10.95 18.05 6.57
C LYS A 567 -11.13 18.57 5.15
N SER A 568 -10.14 18.32 4.29
CA SER A 568 -10.11 18.71 2.88
C SER A 568 -11.01 17.88 1.94
N ILE A 569 -11.78 16.91 2.46
CA ILE A 569 -12.83 16.24 1.69
C ILE A 569 -13.80 17.27 1.09
N SER A 570 -14.21 17.08 -0.16
CA SER A 570 -15.07 18.05 -0.85
C SER A 570 -16.40 18.21 -0.11
N LYS A 571 -16.86 19.45 0.01
CA LYS A 571 -18.17 19.78 0.62
C LYS A 571 -19.26 20.07 -0.43
N LYS A 572 -18.83 20.31 -1.67
CA LYS A 572 -19.65 20.73 -2.81
C LYS A 572 -19.29 19.90 -4.06
N GLY A 573 -20.20 19.78 -5.03
CA GLY A 573 -19.93 19.14 -6.33
C GLY A 573 -20.51 17.73 -6.51
N ARG A 574 -20.16 17.06 -7.62
CA ARG A 574 -20.75 15.78 -8.07
C ARG A 574 -20.65 14.71 -6.98
N ARG A 575 -21.77 14.00 -6.78
CA ARG A 575 -22.13 13.19 -5.61
C ARG A 575 -20.99 12.42 -4.92
N ASN A 576 -20.09 11.74 -5.65
CA ASN A 576 -19.13 10.82 -5.04
C ASN A 576 -17.96 11.49 -4.29
N ASP A 577 -17.46 12.65 -4.72
CA ASP A 577 -16.23 13.24 -4.14
C ASP A 577 -16.44 13.79 -2.73
N CYS A 578 -17.70 14.03 -2.35
CA CYS A 578 -18.10 14.55 -1.04
C CYS A 578 -18.61 13.47 -0.07
N VAL A 579 -18.94 12.27 -0.56
CA VAL A 579 -19.51 11.20 0.27
C VAL A 579 -18.40 10.41 0.96
N PHE A 580 -18.57 10.13 2.25
CA PHE A 580 -17.60 9.32 3.01
C PHE A 580 -17.37 7.95 2.36
N GLY A 581 -16.11 7.53 2.31
CA GLY A 581 -15.65 6.29 1.66
C GLY A 581 -15.57 6.36 0.12
N ARG A 582 -16.27 7.30 -0.53
CA ARG A 582 -16.31 7.39 -2.00
C ARG A 582 -15.16 8.20 -2.61
N SER A 583 -14.35 8.84 -1.77
CA SER A 583 -13.11 9.51 -2.18
C SER A 583 -11.89 8.93 -1.47
N LYS A 584 -10.69 9.21 -2.00
CA LYS A 584 -9.40 8.89 -1.37
C LYS A 584 -9.12 9.64 -0.06
N LYS A 585 -10.02 10.55 0.36
CA LYS A 585 -9.85 11.40 1.55
C LYS A 585 -10.65 10.91 2.76
N SER A 586 -11.28 9.75 2.66
CA SER A 586 -12.12 9.19 3.71
C SER A 586 -12.19 7.69 3.65
N TRP A 587 -12.40 7.08 4.81
CA TRP A 587 -12.60 5.66 5.04
C TRP A 587 -13.89 5.51 5.84
N SER A 588 -14.80 4.64 5.40
CA SER A 588 -16.15 4.58 5.95
C SER A 588 -16.59 3.14 6.19
N LEU A 589 -17.28 2.93 7.29
CA LEU A 589 -18.15 1.79 7.52
C LEU A 589 -19.59 2.25 7.24
N GLU A 590 -20.22 1.70 6.21
CA GLU A 590 -21.62 1.93 5.88
C GLU A 590 -22.48 0.79 6.47
N LEU A 591 -23.57 1.18 7.14
CA LEU A 591 -24.46 0.33 7.91
C LEU A 591 -25.90 0.61 7.51
N SER A 592 -26.72 -0.44 7.49
CA SER A 592 -28.15 -0.36 7.19
C SER A 592 -28.88 -1.42 7.99
N LYS A 593 -29.98 -1.04 8.65
CA LYS A 593 -30.77 -1.95 9.49
C LYS A 593 -31.34 -3.13 8.70
N ASP A 594 -31.60 -2.93 7.41
CA ASP A 594 -32.27 -3.92 6.54
C ASP A 594 -31.28 -4.84 5.81
N ASP A 595 -29.97 -4.57 5.91
CA ASP A 595 -28.94 -5.33 5.21
C ASP A 595 -28.42 -6.50 6.04
N LYS A 596 -28.01 -7.58 5.35
CA LYS A 596 -27.39 -8.77 5.98
C LYS A 596 -25.87 -8.66 6.14
N TYR A 597 -25.28 -7.57 5.69
CA TYR A 597 -23.85 -7.29 5.72
C TYR A 597 -23.62 -5.80 5.93
N CYS A 598 -22.43 -5.44 6.40
CA CYS A 598 -21.98 -4.05 6.37
C CYS A 598 -20.94 -3.85 5.26
N LEU A 599 -20.84 -2.61 4.77
CA LEU A 599 -19.92 -2.26 3.70
C LEU A 599 -18.78 -1.45 4.27
N VAL A 600 -17.55 -1.87 3.96
CA VAL A 600 -16.36 -1.10 4.28
C VAL A 600 -15.86 -0.46 3.00
N VAL A 601 -15.80 0.87 2.98
CA VAL A 601 -15.69 1.66 1.75
C VAL A 601 -14.54 2.65 1.83
N HIS A 602 -13.68 2.62 0.82
CA HIS A 602 -12.61 3.60 0.61
C HIS A 602 -12.33 3.80 -0.88
N ASN A 603 -12.16 5.07 -1.30
CA ASN A 603 -11.88 5.43 -2.68
C ASN A 603 -12.84 4.76 -3.69
N ASN A 604 -14.13 4.72 -3.34
CA ASN A 604 -15.21 4.10 -4.14
C ASN A 604 -15.07 2.57 -4.35
N LYS A 605 -14.14 1.91 -3.65
CA LYS A 605 -14.09 0.45 -3.52
C LYS A 605 -14.82 0.07 -2.24
N SER A 606 -15.69 -0.93 -2.33
CA SER A 606 -16.43 -1.49 -1.19
C SER A 606 -16.08 -2.96 -1.00
N MET A 607 -16.15 -3.41 0.25
CA MET A 607 -16.02 -4.82 0.59
C MET A 607 -17.04 -5.19 1.66
N ASP A 608 -17.70 -6.33 1.46
CA ASP A 608 -18.72 -6.83 2.37
C ASP A 608 -18.05 -7.41 3.62
N ARG A 609 -18.71 -7.17 4.76
CA ARG A 609 -18.32 -7.72 6.06
C ARG A 609 -19.55 -8.26 6.79
N PRO A 610 -19.36 -9.24 7.70
CA PRO A 610 -20.45 -9.71 8.55
C PRO A 610 -21.17 -8.53 9.21
N TYR A 611 -22.50 -8.61 9.24
CA TYR A 611 -23.32 -7.56 9.84
C TYR A 611 -23.03 -7.44 11.35
N PRO A 612 -22.93 -6.23 11.92
CA PRO A 612 -22.77 -6.03 13.35
C PRO A 612 -23.94 -6.64 14.12
N GLN A 613 -23.65 -7.48 15.11
CA GLN A 613 -24.70 -8.06 15.97
C GLN A 613 -25.32 -7.03 16.94
N SER A 614 -24.84 -5.79 16.93
CA SER A 614 -25.30 -4.69 17.78
C SER A 614 -25.30 -3.37 17.01
N ASN A 615 -26.15 -2.46 17.45
CA ASN A 615 -26.23 -1.09 16.97
C ASN A 615 -25.12 -0.18 17.53
N ARG A 616 -24.08 -0.77 18.14
CA ARG A 616 -22.96 -0.06 18.74
C ARG A 616 -21.66 -0.42 18.04
N VAL A 617 -20.94 0.59 17.59
CA VAL A 617 -19.68 0.46 16.87
C VAL A 617 -18.58 1.21 17.61
N GLY A 618 -17.47 0.53 17.85
CA GLY A 618 -16.23 1.12 18.32
C GLY A 618 -15.31 1.44 17.14
N VAL A 619 -14.65 2.60 17.17
CA VAL A 619 -13.68 3.02 16.16
C VAL A 619 -12.36 3.32 16.86
N TYR A 620 -11.28 2.72 16.37
CA TYR A 620 -9.93 2.96 16.84
C TYR A 620 -9.07 3.51 15.70
N VAL A 621 -8.30 4.55 15.98
CA VAL A 621 -7.34 5.15 15.06
C VAL A 621 -5.99 5.25 15.74
N ASP A 622 -4.96 4.73 15.09
CA ASP A 622 -3.57 5.10 15.36
C ASP A 622 -3.06 5.92 14.18
N CYS A 623 -2.95 7.24 14.39
CA CYS A 623 -2.56 8.17 13.33
C CYS A 623 -1.13 7.93 12.81
N LEU A 624 -0.21 7.50 13.68
CA LEU A 624 1.20 7.30 13.31
C LEU A 624 1.40 5.94 12.63
N ALA A 625 0.75 4.90 13.16
CA ALA A 625 0.81 3.56 12.58
C ALA A 625 -0.04 3.42 11.30
N GLY A 626 -0.88 4.41 10.99
CA GLY A 626 -1.71 4.37 9.79
C GLY A 626 -2.88 3.39 9.88
N ILE A 627 -3.38 3.16 11.11
CA ILE A 627 -4.38 2.14 11.42
C ILE A 627 -5.73 2.81 11.67
N LEU A 628 -6.78 2.30 11.03
CA LEU A 628 -8.17 2.61 11.36
C LEU A 628 -8.95 1.30 11.46
N SER A 629 -9.42 0.97 12.65
CA SER A 629 -10.15 -0.27 12.93
C SER A 629 -11.58 0.02 13.38
N PHE A 630 -12.51 -0.79 12.88
CA PHE A 630 -13.92 -0.80 13.27
C PHE A 630 -14.24 -2.10 14.02
N TYR A 631 -15.03 -1.97 15.08
CA TYR A 631 -15.48 -3.08 15.92
C TYR A 631 -16.98 -3.00 16.14
N THR A 632 -17.67 -4.13 16.14
CA THR A 632 -19.01 -4.24 16.73
C THR A 632 -18.85 -4.52 18.22
N ILE A 633 -19.71 -3.93 19.04
CA ILE A 633 -19.65 -4.06 20.50
C ILE A 633 -20.82 -4.91 20.96
N SER A 634 -20.56 -6.08 21.53
CA SER A 634 -21.64 -6.95 21.99
C SER A 634 -22.47 -6.27 23.08
N SER A 635 -23.79 -6.37 22.99
CA SER A 635 -24.70 -5.69 23.92
C SER A 635 -24.67 -6.32 25.32
N ASP A 636 -24.40 -7.62 25.41
CA ASP A 636 -24.41 -8.43 26.63
C ASP A 636 -23.07 -8.37 27.40
N THR A 637 -21.96 -8.59 26.71
CA THR A 637 -20.62 -8.80 27.29
C THR A 637 -19.71 -7.60 27.10
N ARG A 638 -20.13 -6.61 26.28
CA ARG A 638 -19.31 -5.45 25.87
C ARG A 638 -18.00 -5.82 25.19
N THR A 639 -17.89 -7.04 24.67
CA THR A 639 -16.72 -7.49 23.92
C THR A 639 -16.64 -6.80 22.56
N LEU A 640 -15.43 -6.42 22.18
CA LEU A 640 -15.14 -5.88 20.85
C LEU A 640 -14.92 -7.03 19.87
N MET A 641 -15.78 -7.15 18.87
CA MET A 641 -15.55 -8.04 17.74
C MET A 641 -15.10 -7.21 16.55
N HIS A 642 -13.93 -7.55 16.00
CA HIS A 642 -13.35 -6.86 14.86
C HIS A 642 -14.23 -6.97 13.62
N ILE A 643 -14.42 -5.86 12.92
CA ILE A 643 -15.12 -5.80 11.63
C ILE A 643 -14.09 -5.66 10.50
N HIS A 644 -13.26 -4.61 10.57
CA HIS A 644 -12.27 -4.33 9.54
C HIS A 644 -11.22 -3.34 10.02
N THR A 645 -10.02 -3.44 9.45
CA THR A 645 -8.93 -2.48 9.63
C THR A 645 -8.46 -1.98 8.28
N PHE A 646 -8.48 -0.66 8.09
CA PHE A 646 -7.76 0.00 7.03
C PHE A 646 -6.32 0.26 7.47
N ARG A 647 -5.38 0.04 6.55
CA ARG A 647 -3.96 0.30 6.72
C ARG A 647 -3.49 1.22 5.62
N THR A 648 -3.01 2.41 5.99
CA THR A 648 -2.69 3.47 5.04
C THR A 648 -1.78 4.52 5.66
N THR A 649 -1.07 5.28 4.86
CA THR A 649 -0.34 6.45 5.36
C THR A 649 -1.28 7.65 5.37
N PHE A 650 -1.57 8.17 6.56
CA PHE A 650 -2.33 9.40 6.70
C PHE A 650 -1.44 10.61 6.38
N ILE A 651 -1.93 11.52 5.53
CA ILE A 651 -1.15 12.66 5.00
C ILE A 651 -1.69 14.02 5.44
N GLU A 652 -2.85 14.04 6.09
CA GLU A 652 -3.48 15.25 6.62
C GLU A 652 -4.11 14.92 8.00
N PRO A 653 -4.37 15.92 8.86
CA PRO A 653 -5.10 15.71 10.10
C PRO A 653 -6.47 15.06 9.86
N LEU A 654 -6.78 14.07 10.69
CA LEU A 654 -7.99 13.25 10.60
C LEU A 654 -9.11 13.81 11.47
N PHE A 655 -10.35 13.60 11.03
CA PHE A 655 -11.57 13.95 11.75
C PHE A 655 -12.54 12.78 11.66
N ALA A 656 -13.21 12.47 12.77
CA ALA A 656 -14.35 11.57 12.73
C ALA A 656 -15.50 12.22 11.93
N GLY A 657 -16.28 11.41 11.22
CA GLY A 657 -17.38 11.86 10.40
C GLY A 657 -18.55 10.88 10.44
N PHE A 658 -19.76 11.43 10.32
CA PHE A 658 -21.00 10.66 10.42
C PHE A 658 -21.94 11.02 9.28
N GLY A 659 -22.61 10.03 8.70
CA GLY A 659 -23.63 10.20 7.67
C GLY A 659 -24.88 9.38 7.97
N LEU A 660 -26.04 9.84 7.48
CA LEU A 660 -27.34 9.20 7.68
C LEU A 660 -28.06 9.07 6.34
N LYS A 661 -28.75 7.94 6.11
CA LYS A 661 -29.34 7.62 4.80
C LYS A 661 -30.88 7.59 4.81
N ASP A 662 -31.49 7.15 5.91
CA ASP A 662 -32.93 6.90 5.97
C ASP A 662 -33.65 7.92 6.86
N ALA A 663 -34.94 8.14 6.59
CA ALA A 663 -35.78 8.95 7.47
C ALA A 663 -35.75 8.39 8.91
N ASP A 664 -35.66 9.27 9.90
CA ASP A 664 -35.52 8.94 11.33
C ASP A 664 -34.21 8.19 11.71
N ALA A 665 -33.28 8.02 10.77
CA ALA A 665 -31.95 7.52 11.09
C ALA A 665 -31.23 8.45 12.06
N SER A 666 -30.44 7.89 12.97
CA SER A 666 -29.70 8.69 13.94
C SER A 666 -28.35 8.06 14.29
N ILE A 667 -27.42 8.92 14.71
CA ILE A 667 -26.14 8.55 15.30
C ILE A 667 -25.98 9.31 16.62
N SER A 668 -25.56 8.60 17.66
CA SER A 668 -25.22 9.18 18.97
C SER A 668 -23.80 8.79 19.35
N LEU A 669 -22.96 9.78 19.60
CA LEU A 669 -21.66 9.62 20.24
C LEU A 669 -21.87 9.18 21.69
N ILE A 670 -21.19 8.11 22.08
CA ILE A 670 -21.24 7.60 23.44
C ILE A 670 -19.98 8.05 24.16
N HIS A 671 -20.13 9.05 25.01
CA HIS A 671 -19.08 9.40 25.96
C HIS A 671 -19.15 8.41 27.11
N SER A 672 -18.16 7.54 27.23
CA SER A 672 -17.96 6.72 28.42
C SER A 672 -17.98 7.65 29.64
N ARG A 673 -18.87 7.39 30.60
CA ARG A 673 -18.67 7.88 31.96
C ARG A 673 -17.50 7.05 32.53
N ASN A 674 -16.50 7.73 33.07
CA ASN A 674 -15.34 7.11 33.72
C ASN A 674 -15.77 6.07 34.75
#